data_AF-A0AAV2BGW9-F1
#
_entry.id   AF-A0AAV2BGW9-F1
#
_cell.length_a   1.000
_cell.length_b   1.000
_cell.length_c   1.000
_cell.angle_alpha   90.00
_cell.angle_beta   90.00
_cell.angle_gamma   90.00
#
_symmetry.space_group_name_H-M   'P 1'
#
loop_
_entity.id
_entity.type
_entity.pdbx_description
1 polymer ?
#
loop_
_entity_poly.entity_id
_entity_poly.type
_entity_poly.pdbx_seq_one_letter_code
_entity_poly.pdbx_strand_id
1 'polypeptide(L)'
;MELMNLDTAWSVITKVLKRNEAELAPTRDEFTSAVSVLHQNGMAHIIKEWFLTTFQENMHDFIIPEFWKCFANCEDGVFWKFPFALNFLYNQFQNYFPVIEELQNLQNRLVEQIHSLPLDGQKSLKNNNTCLKDEFFAVARCLLFAKWPVDFRAVLVEFFSLSFKSYQSTSQVSKDNESVIHCYYCENSCDSCCCEKRLEVFYQTTQKLYELQFFLTVVGDVPINVAQDVVETYVHDYCKGNFEVPLLDDLRSWLEKTVIAWLSSFYYNNSNSEKVGSECKARLLNILYEAFAEVRMEQLFDIIIEFPESQAALEDLKEVLEITNLRSKLISSLKASLENRLLHPGVNTSDILTAYISAIKALRVLDNTGVVLQVVSEPVCRYLRSREDTVRCIIFSLREDSCGELACELLKGVSVKLEDTYQNDEEGDNWEKWSPDPVDADPAKTTESQRSSDIIGILVNIYGSKELFVNEYRSLLADRILTTFSYNTDKELRYLEMLKLRFGESQLHCCEVMLKDIADSKRLNAHLNSGEVKTYEQGDFPINTMILSAQFWPSFKEEKLKLPEYIWQNLKRFTTAFEALKGNRSLTWKSHLGSVDLEIELKGRTLNVTVSPVHATILWHFQEKPRWSITELSSEMQIQPSVLRRKITLWQNHGILYETETDVFVLIEEQQTANREAVVMIEEEEESVTASSQDMKEEELQTFWSFIVGMLTNMESLPLERIHSMLRMFAVQGTSTNECSIQDMKQFLEKKVRDRQLVYTAGMFKLPKFDS
;
A
#
# COMPACT_ATOMS: atom_id res chain seq x y z
N MET A 1 18.24 91.63 21.59
CA MET A 1 18.75 90.27 21.81
C MET A 1 19.74 90.03 20.70
N GLU A 2 20.98 89.73 21.10
CA GLU A 2 22.16 89.67 20.23
C GLU A 2 21.88 88.89 18.94
N LEU A 3 22.36 89.41 17.82
CA LEU A 3 22.38 88.71 16.53
C LEU A 3 23.07 87.36 16.78
N MET A 4 22.30 86.28 16.87
CA MET A 4 22.85 84.94 16.86
C MET A 4 23.68 84.83 15.57
N ASN A 5 25.00 84.77 15.71
CA ASN A 5 25.89 84.54 14.58
C ASN A 5 25.52 83.21 13.91
N LEU A 6 25.71 83.14 12.60
CA LEU A 6 25.42 81.96 11.80
C LEU A 6 26.05 80.68 12.40
N ASP A 7 27.28 80.80 12.91
CA ASP A 7 28.01 79.73 13.61
C ASP A 7 27.35 79.32 14.92
N THR A 8 26.77 80.25 15.67
CA THR A 8 26.06 79.96 16.93
C THR A 8 24.70 79.30 16.66
N ALA A 9 23.99 79.73 15.62
CA ALA A 9 22.75 79.09 15.18
C ALA A 9 23.02 77.67 14.63
N TRP A 10 24.06 77.48 13.84
CA TRP A 10 24.49 76.17 13.36
C TRP A 10 25.01 75.28 14.50
N SER A 11 25.72 75.84 15.49
CA SER A 11 26.14 75.10 16.68
C SER A 11 24.96 74.62 17.53
N VAL A 12 23.90 75.42 17.65
CA VAL A 12 22.69 75.00 18.39
C VAL A 12 21.96 73.89 17.64
N ILE A 13 21.84 73.97 16.32
CA ILE A 13 21.22 72.91 15.52
C ILE A 13 22.05 71.64 15.52
N THR A 14 23.37 71.74 15.37
CA THR A 14 24.25 70.56 15.45
C THR A 14 24.20 69.91 16.84
N LYS A 15 24.08 70.69 17.92
CA LYS A 15 23.87 70.15 19.29
C LYS A 15 22.53 69.46 19.47
N VAL A 16 21.45 70.00 18.91
CA VAL A 16 20.11 69.39 18.95
C VAL A 16 20.08 68.08 18.15
N LEU A 17 20.74 68.07 16.99
CA LEU A 17 20.68 66.96 16.04
C LEU A 17 21.70 65.84 16.31
N LYS A 18 22.85 66.11 16.97
CA LYS A 18 23.85 65.09 17.36
C LYS A 18 23.65 64.47 18.75
N ARG A 19 22.75 65.01 19.59
CA ARG A 19 22.50 64.63 21.00
C ARG A 19 23.41 63.50 21.55
N ASN A 20 24.61 63.87 22.00
CA ASN A 20 25.40 63.03 22.90
C ASN A 20 24.82 63.20 24.30
N GLU A 21 24.65 62.12 25.05
CA GLU A 21 23.96 62.03 26.36
C GLU A 21 24.50 62.95 27.50
N ALA A 22 25.47 63.82 27.24
CA ALA A 22 26.22 64.52 28.28
C ALA A 22 25.98 66.05 28.42
N GLU A 23 25.17 66.72 27.58
CA GLU A 23 24.93 68.17 27.72
C GLU A 23 23.43 68.55 27.66
N LEU A 24 23.03 69.51 28.51
CA LEU A 24 21.66 70.03 28.63
C LEU A 24 21.08 70.40 27.26
N ALA A 25 19.91 69.84 26.94
CA ALA A 25 19.20 70.14 25.71
C ALA A 25 18.85 71.65 25.64
N PRO A 26 19.14 72.34 24.52
CA PRO A 26 18.70 73.71 24.33
C PRO A 26 17.17 73.77 24.25
N THR A 27 16.60 74.91 24.65
CA THR A 27 15.15 75.12 24.73
C THR A 27 14.51 75.20 23.34
N ARG A 28 13.23 74.81 23.22
CA ARG A 28 12.45 74.85 21.96
C ARG A 28 12.44 76.24 21.30
N ASP A 29 12.60 77.30 22.10
CA ASP A 29 12.68 78.68 21.65
C ASP A 29 14.07 79.05 21.07
N GLU A 30 15.15 78.45 21.58
CA GLU A 30 16.50 78.59 21.02
C GLU A 30 16.64 77.85 19.67
N PHE A 31 15.97 76.70 19.53
CA PHE A 31 15.94 75.96 18.27
C PHE A 31 15.13 76.70 17.19
N THR A 32 13.93 77.20 17.54
CA THR A 32 13.10 77.96 16.59
C THR A 32 13.74 79.30 16.18
N SER A 33 14.43 79.98 17.09
CA SER A 33 15.20 81.18 16.76
C SER A 33 16.41 80.87 15.87
N ALA A 34 17.19 79.82 16.16
CA ALA A 34 18.28 79.37 15.30
C ALA A 34 17.82 78.97 13.89
N VAL A 35 16.68 78.27 13.77
CA VAL A 35 16.09 77.91 12.49
C VAL A 35 15.59 79.14 11.72
N SER A 36 15.03 80.14 12.42
CA SER A 36 14.61 81.40 11.78
C SER A 36 15.80 82.19 11.21
N VAL A 37 16.95 82.17 11.88
CA VAL A 37 18.20 82.78 11.42
C VAL A 37 18.76 82.04 10.20
N LEU A 38 18.68 80.71 10.16
CA LEU A 38 19.09 79.93 8.98
C LEU A 38 18.13 80.06 7.80
N HIS A 39 16.84 80.27 8.07
CA HIS A 39 15.83 80.57 7.05
C HIS A 39 16.10 81.92 6.38
N GLN A 40 16.44 82.95 7.15
CA GLN A 40 16.84 84.27 6.63
C GLN A 40 18.08 84.20 5.72
N ASN A 41 18.94 83.20 5.93
CA ASN A 41 20.16 82.96 5.16
C ASN A 41 20.02 81.85 4.09
N GLY A 42 18.81 81.34 3.84
CA GLY A 42 18.53 80.36 2.77
C GLY A 42 19.06 78.93 2.99
N MET A 43 19.64 78.60 4.16
CA MET A 43 20.28 77.30 4.43
C MET A 43 19.36 76.25 5.07
N ALA A 44 18.09 76.57 5.29
CA ALA A 44 17.14 75.66 5.94
C ALA A 44 16.94 74.33 5.17
N HIS A 45 17.15 74.32 3.85
CA HIS A 45 17.01 73.11 3.01
C HIS A 45 18.16 72.09 3.21
N ILE A 46 19.33 72.54 3.66
CA ILE A 46 20.53 71.68 3.85
C ILE A 46 20.42 70.86 5.15
N ILE A 47 19.61 71.32 6.10
CA ILE A 47 19.46 70.69 7.43
C ILE A 47 18.95 69.24 7.30
N LYS A 48 18.08 68.94 6.33
CA LYS A 48 17.58 67.59 6.06
C LYS A 48 18.71 66.65 5.61
N GLU A 49 19.48 67.04 4.60
CA GLU A 49 20.58 66.24 4.06
C GLU A 49 21.71 66.08 5.07
N TRP A 50 21.99 67.15 5.84
CA TRP A 50 22.98 67.12 6.92
C TRP A 50 22.55 66.21 8.07
N PHE A 51 21.26 66.20 8.44
CA PHE A 51 20.73 65.27 9.44
C PHE A 51 20.85 63.82 8.96
N LEU A 52 20.46 63.53 7.71
CA LEU A 52 20.55 62.19 7.15
C LEU A 52 22.01 61.69 7.07
N THR A 53 22.95 62.52 6.63
CA THR A 53 24.38 62.15 6.58
C THR A 53 24.97 61.94 7.97
N THR A 54 24.65 62.82 8.94
CA THR A 54 25.07 62.66 10.34
C THR A 54 24.48 61.39 10.96
N PHE A 55 23.23 61.08 10.65
CA PHE A 55 22.57 59.86 11.08
C PHE A 55 23.24 58.61 10.46
N GLN A 56 23.58 58.64 9.18
CA GLN A 56 24.30 57.55 8.52
C GLN A 56 25.68 57.29 9.15
N GLU A 57 26.44 58.34 9.48
CA GLU A 57 27.72 58.23 10.20
C GLU A 57 27.54 57.58 11.58
N ASN A 58 26.57 58.06 12.37
CA ASN A 58 26.31 57.50 13.71
C ASN A 58 25.82 56.04 13.66
N MET A 59 25.02 55.71 12.64
CA MET A 59 24.59 54.34 12.39
C MET A 59 25.77 53.41 12.09
N HIS A 60 26.71 53.85 11.25
CA HIS A 60 27.88 53.05 10.87
C HIS A 60 28.88 52.86 12.03
N ASP A 61 29.16 53.93 12.77
CA ASP A 61 30.26 53.95 13.74
C ASP A 61 29.86 53.40 15.11
N PHE A 62 28.60 53.55 15.52
CA PHE A 62 28.15 53.22 16.88
C PHE A 62 27.00 52.20 16.90
N ILE A 63 25.89 52.48 16.21
CA ILE A 63 24.65 51.72 16.39
C ILE A 63 24.74 50.31 15.78
N ILE A 64 25.27 50.16 14.57
CA ILE A 64 25.39 48.86 13.90
C ILE A 64 26.36 47.91 14.65
N PRO A 65 27.60 48.33 15.00
CA PRO A 65 28.51 47.45 15.74
C PRO A 65 27.99 47.03 17.11
N GLU A 66 27.32 47.92 17.85
CA GLU A 66 26.75 47.59 19.15
C GLU A 66 25.54 46.67 19.05
N PHE A 67 24.64 46.91 18.09
CA PHE A 67 23.51 46.03 17.82
C PHE A 67 23.95 44.59 17.54
N TRP A 68 24.99 44.39 16.71
CA TRP A 68 25.49 43.05 16.41
C TRP A 68 26.27 42.42 17.59
N LYS A 69 26.93 43.23 18.43
CA LYS A 69 27.54 42.74 19.68
C LYS A 69 26.51 42.22 20.67
N CYS A 70 25.29 42.78 20.70
CA CYS A 70 24.21 42.29 21.56
C CYS A 70 23.82 40.83 21.26
N PHE A 71 23.99 40.34 20.03
CA PHE A 71 23.73 38.93 19.69
C PHE A 71 24.81 37.97 20.24
N ALA A 72 26.04 38.46 20.45
CA ALA A 72 27.17 37.68 20.96
C ALA A 72 27.21 37.62 22.50
N ASN A 73 26.77 38.68 23.19
CA ASN A 73 26.93 38.84 24.65
C ASN A 73 25.73 38.37 25.49
N CYS A 74 24.69 37.78 24.89
CA CYS A 74 23.50 37.36 25.64
C CYS A 74 23.69 35.97 26.26
N GLU A 75 23.85 35.93 27.58
CA GLU A 75 24.03 34.69 28.37
C GLU A 75 22.68 33.99 28.69
N ASP A 76 21.56 34.70 28.62
CA ASP A 76 20.23 34.23 29.09
C ASP A 76 19.49 33.28 28.12
N GLY A 77 20.16 32.78 27.08
CA GLY A 77 19.59 31.82 26.11
C GLY A 77 19.13 32.45 24.79
N VAL A 78 18.89 31.60 23.78
CA VAL A 78 18.77 32.05 22.38
C VAL A 78 17.51 32.91 22.12
N PHE A 79 16.42 32.69 22.87
CA PHE A 79 15.18 33.46 22.74
C PHE A 79 15.35 34.95 23.08
N TRP A 80 16.20 35.29 24.06
CA TRP A 80 16.33 36.66 24.56
C TRP A 80 17.27 37.54 23.73
N LYS A 81 18.10 36.92 22.87
CA LYS A 81 19.04 37.62 21.98
C LYS A 81 18.34 38.65 21.10
N PHE A 82 17.23 38.27 20.48
CA PHE A 82 16.52 39.14 19.55
C PHE A 82 15.74 40.27 20.24
N PRO A 83 14.90 40.02 21.27
CA PRO A 83 14.25 41.09 22.03
C PRO A 83 15.23 42.08 22.67
N PHE A 84 16.36 41.60 23.20
CA PHE A 84 17.37 42.45 23.83
C PHE A 84 18.04 43.39 22.82
N ALA A 85 18.47 42.86 21.68
CA ALA A 85 19.06 43.65 20.61
C ALA A 85 18.05 44.66 20.01
N LEU A 86 16.78 44.26 19.88
CA LEU A 86 15.73 45.16 19.38
C LEU A 86 15.42 46.28 20.38
N ASN A 87 15.41 46.00 21.69
CA ASN A 87 15.19 47.01 22.72
C ASN A 87 16.29 48.07 22.72
N PHE A 88 17.55 47.66 22.55
CA PHE A 88 18.67 48.60 22.39
C PHE A 88 18.46 49.53 21.19
N LEU A 89 18.15 48.95 20.04
CA LEU A 89 17.92 49.70 18.80
C LEU A 89 16.70 50.61 18.89
N TYR A 90 15.62 50.16 19.52
CA TYR A 90 14.42 50.96 19.74
C TYR A 90 14.68 52.17 20.63
N ASN A 91 15.43 52.02 21.72
CA ASN A 91 15.80 53.13 22.60
C ASN A 91 16.67 54.15 21.85
N GLN A 92 17.61 53.69 21.02
CA GLN A 92 18.41 54.59 20.19
C GLN A 92 17.55 55.35 19.18
N PHE A 93 16.57 54.70 18.54
CA PHE A 93 15.65 55.38 17.60
C PHE A 93 14.65 56.31 18.27
N GLN A 94 14.20 56.02 19.49
CA GLN A 94 13.35 56.93 20.26
C GLN A 94 13.99 58.30 20.47
N ASN A 95 15.32 58.35 20.61
CA ASN A 95 16.05 59.61 20.76
C ASN A 95 15.94 60.52 19.52
N TYR A 96 15.72 59.94 18.33
CA TYR A 96 15.58 60.66 17.07
C TYR A 96 14.13 61.03 16.72
N PHE A 97 13.11 60.36 17.27
CA PHE A 97 11.70 60.68 17.00
C PHE A 97 11.28 62.13 17.26
N PRO A 98 11.61 62.77 18.40
CA PRO A 98 11.23 64.17 18.62
C PRO A 98 11.92 65.11 17.62
N VAL A 99 13.15 64.78 17.21
CA VAL A 99 13.92 65.54 16.22
C VAL A 99 13.27 65.43 14.83
N ILE A 100 12.82 64.24 14.45
CA ILE A 100 12.15 64.00 13.17
C ILE A 100 10.79 64.72 13.12
N GLU A 101 10.04 64.75 14.23
CA GLU A 101 8.77 65.50 14.30
C GLU A 101 8.98 67.02 14.22
N GLU A 102 10.03 67.55 14.85
CA GLU A 102 10.38 68.96 14.72
C GLU A 102 10.85 69.29 13.30
N LEU A 103 11.67 68.45 12.67
CA LEU A 103 12.09 68.61 11.27
C LEU A 103 10.91 68.51 10.29
N GLN A 104 9.94 67.63 10.55
CA GLN A 104 8.74 67.50 9.73
C GLN A 104 7.82 68.73 9.87
N ASN A 105 7.68 69.27 11.09
CA ASN A 105 6.98 70.54 11.31
C ASN A 105 7.68 71.72 10.63
N LEU A 106 9.01 71.74 10.63
CA LEU A 106 9.80 72.74 9.90
C LEU A 106 9.62 72.60 8.39
N GLN A 107 9.67 71.37 7.85
CA GLN A 107 9.42 71.13 6.43
C GLN A 107 8.02 71.57 6.01
N ASN A 108 6.99 71.27 6.80
CA ASN A 108 5.62 71.72 6.53
C ASN A 108 5.51 73.26 6.50
N ARG A 109 6.18 73.96 7.42
CA ARG A 109 6.25 75.44 7.43
C ARG A 109 7.04 76.01 6.24
N LEU A 110 8.08 75.32 5.79
CA LEU A 110 8.87 75.71 4.60
C LEU A 110 8.10 75.47 3.30
N VAL A 111 7.25 74.43 3.25
CA VAL A 111 6.33 74.16 2.15
C VAL A 111 5.25 75.26 2.03
N GLU A 112 4.80 75.84 3.14
CA GLU A 112 3.90 77.00 3.11
C GLU A 112 4.60 78.29 2.58
N GLN A 113 5.93 78.36 2.61
CA GLN A 113 6.74 79.52 2.19
C GLN A 113 7.59 79.25 0.94
N ILE A 114 7.18 78.35 0.04
CA ILE A 114 7.94 77.94 -1.16
C ILE A 114 8.42 79.14 -2.02
N HIS A 115 7.65 80.22 -2.09
CA HIS A 115 7.93 81.35 -2.97
C HIS A 115 9.05 82.30 -2.49
N SER A 116 9.48 82.24 -1.23
CA SER A 116 10.58 83.08 -0.68
C SER A 116 11.95 82.41 -0.73
N LEU A 117 12.03 81.15 -1.18
CA LEU A 117 13.25 80.33 -1.18
C LEU A 117 14.00 80.37 -2.54
N PRO A 118 15.34 80.17 -2.55
CA PRO A 118 16.14 80.03 -3.78
C PRO A 118 15.63 78.90 -4.70
N LEU A 119 15.82 79.04 -6.02
CA LEU A 119 15.35 78.10 -7.06
C LEU A 119 15.78 76.64 -6.83
N ASP A 120 16.95 76.39 -6.23
CA ASP A 120 17.44 75.05 -5.90
C ASP A 120 16.71 74.44 -4.69
N GLY A 121 16.37 75.27 -3.70
CA GLY A 121 15.53 74.88 -2.56
C GLY A 121 14.09 74.54 -2.97
N GLN A 122 13.55 75.24 -3.98
CA GLN A 122 12.23 74.94 -4.54
C GLN A 122 12.19 73.60 -5.30
N LYS A 123 13.30 73.17 -5.92
CA LYS A 123 13.40 71.85 -6.58
C LYS A 123 13.56 70.72 -5.56
N SER A 124 14.37 70.91 -4.51
CA SER A 124 14.54 69.93 -3.43
C SER A 124 13.24 69.71 -2.65
N LEU A 125 12.48 70.78 -2.34
CA LEU A 125 11.17 70.65 -1.68
C LEU A 125 10.10 69.97 -2.55
N LYS A 126 10.08 70.25 -3.87
CA LYS A 126 9.11 69.64 -4.81
C LYS A 126 9.33 68.14 -5.06
N ASN A 127 10.57 67.64 -4.91
CA ASN A 127 10.87 66.22 -5.02
C ASN A 127 10.56 65.43 -3.72
N ASN A 128 10.38 66.10 -2.59
CA ASN A 128 10.21 65.50 -1.27
C ASN A 128 8.73 65.46 -0.83
N ASN A 129 7.89 64.76 -1.60
CA ASN A 129 6.50 64.45 -1.19
C ASN A 129 6.42 63.26 -0.21
N THR A 130 7.55 62.64 0.14
CA THR A 130 7.67 61.52 1.07
C THR A 130 7.81 62.02 2.51
N CYS A 131 7.13 61.34 3.44
CA CYS A 131 7.24 61.63 4.87
C CYS A 131 8.69 61.40 5.33
N LEU A 132 9.30 62.36 6.04
CA LEU A 132 10.67 62.23 6.57
C LEU A 132 10.86 60.99 7.44
N LYS A 133 9.80 60.56 8.13
CA LYS A 133 9.80 59.32 8.93
C LYS A 133 10.07 58.10 8.03
N ASP A 134 9.44 58.00 6.86
CA ASP A 134 9.60 56.86 5.96
C ASP A 134 10.99 56.83 5.30
N GLU A 135 11.55 58.00 4.96
CA GLU A 135 12.93 58.11 4.45
C GLU A 135 13.96 57.73 5.51
N PHE A 136 13.77 58.21 6.74
CA PHE A 136 14.63 57.84 7.88
C PHE A 136 14.62 56.33 8.11
N PHE A 137 13.43 55.71 8.16
CA PHE A 137 13.33 54.26 8.29
C PHE A 137 13.86 53.51 7.07
N ALA A 138 13.75 54.04 5.85
CA ALA A 138 14.37 53.45 4.66
C ALA A 138 15.90 53.45 4.74
N VAL A 139 16.52 54.58 5.15
CA VAL A 139 17.97 54.68 5.33
C VAL A 139 18.43 53.75 6.47
N ALA A 140 17.72 53.74 7.60
CA ALA A 140 18.02 52.83 8.71
C ALA A 140 17.94 51.36 8.27
N ARG A 141 16.91 50.97 7.51
CA ARG A 141 16.75 49.62 6.95
C ARG A 141 17.92 49.25 6.05
N CYS A 142 18.27 50.11 5.09
CA CYS A 142 19.34 49.83 4.15
C CYS A 142 20.70 49.66 4.86
N LEU A 143 20.98 50.47 5.88
CA LEU A 143 22.25 50.40 6.59
C LEU A 143 22.37 49.20 7.53
N LEU A 144 21.31 48.88 8.29
CA LEU A 144 21.31 47.74 9.22
C LEU A 144 21.39 46.40 8.49
N PHE A 145 20.69 46.28 7.36
CA PHE A 145 20.51 45.00 6.66
C PHE A 145 21.27 44.91 5.32
N ALA A 146 22.21 45.82 5.04
CA ALA A 146 23.11 45.69 3.87
C ALA A 146 24.06 44.48 3.98
N LYS A 147 24.36 44.02 5.20
CA LYS A 147 25.20 42.84 5.45
C LYS A 147 24.53 41.95 6.50
N TRP A 148 23.82 40.92 6.05
CA TRP A 148 23.19 39.93 6.91
C TRP A 148 24.24 38.93 7.44
N PRO A 149 24.38 38.74 8.76
CA PRO A 149 25.06 37.56 9.30
C PRO A 149 24.24 36.30 9.02
N VAL A 150 24.90 35.20 8.66
CA VAL A 150 24.25 33.93 8.27
C VAL A 150 23.37 33.35 9.38
N ASP A 151 23.71 33.62 10.65
CA ASP A 151 23.04 33.05 11.83
C ASP A 151 21.76 33.79 12.24
N PHE A 152 21.54 35.01 11.75
CA PHE A 152 20.42 35.85 12.20
C PHE A 152 19.05 35.24 11.86
N ARG A 153 18.93 34.58 10.69
CA ARG A 153 17.69 33.91 10.28
C ARG A 153 17.37 32.71 11.18
N ALA A 154 18.38 31.95 11.63
CA ALA A 154 18.18 30.83 12.54
C ALA A 154 17.67 31.31 13.92
N VAL A 155 18.24 32.40 14.44
CA VAL A 155 17.79 33.01 15.70
C VAL A 155 16.33 33.51 15.60
N LEU A 156 15.94 34.07 14.46
CA LEU A 156 14.54 34.44 14.21
C LEU A 156 13.61 33.22 14.17
N VAL A 157 13.98 32.15 13.46
CA VAL A 157 13.20 30.90 13.40
C VAL A 157 13.02 30.29 14.79
N GLU A 158 14.08 30.25 15.60
CA GLU A 158 14.01 29.77 16.98
C GLU A 158 13.16 30.68 17.89
N PHE A 159 13.24 32.00 17.72
CA PHE A 159 12.42 32.95 18.45
C PHE A 159 10.93 32.73 18.16
N PHE A 160 10.55 32.64 16.88
CA PHE A 160 9.16 32.43 16.49
C PHE A 160 8.67 31.02 16.86
N SER A 161 9.47 29.97 16.74
CA SER A 161 9.07 28.60 17.12
C SER A 161 8.85 28.45 18.63
N LEU A 162 9.71 29.04 19.45
CA LEU A 162 9.54 29.07 20.91
C LEU A 162 8.32 29.92 21.32
N SER A 163 8.04 31.02 20.59
CA SER A 163 6.84 31.82 20.84
C SER A 163 5.55 31.06 20.49
N PHE A 164 5.56 30.27 19.41
CA PHE A 164 4.43 29.42 19.03
C PHE A 164 4.19 28.32 20.08
N LYS A 165 5.24 27.60 20.51
CA LYS A 165 5.14 26.61 21.60
C LYS A 165 4.59 27.23 22.90
N SER A 166 5.01 28.46 23.22
CA SER A 166 4.49 29.20 24.37
C SER A 166 3.00 29.55 24.19
N TYR A 167 2.58 29.95 22.99
CA TYR A 167 1.18 30.25 22.67
C TYR A 167 0.28 29.02 22.79
N GLN A 168 0.73 27.88 22.27
CA GLN A 168 0.01 26.62 22.37
C GLN A 168 -0.19 26.18 23.82
N SER A 169 0.80 26.42 24.69
CA SER A 169 0.65 26.14 26.13
C SER A 169 -0.49 26.97 26.77
N THR A 170 -0.65 28.24 26.38
CA THR A 170 -1.75 29.09 26.88
C THR A 170 -3.11 28.68 26.32
N SER A 171 -3.17 28.21 25.08
CA SER A 171 -4.41 27.72 24.46
C SER A 171 -4.87 26.35 25.00
N GLN A 172 -3.94 25.45 25.34
CA GLN A 172 -4.25 24.09 25.84
C GLN A 172 -4.54 24.02 27.35
N VAL A 173 -4.21 25.04 28.15
CA VAL A 173 -4.51 25.10 29.61
C VAL A 173 -6.02 25.04 29.92
N SER A 174 -6.90 25.01 28.91
CA SER A 174 -8.35 24.88 29.08
C SER A 174 -8.93 23.48 28.82
N LYS A 175 -8.13 22.46 28.51
CA LYS A 175 -8.60 21.05 28.43
C LYS A 175 -7.57 20.07 28.98
N ASP A 176 -7.93 19.46 30.12
CA ASP A 176 -7.47 18.17 30.68
C ASP A 176 -5.96 17.94 30.87
N ASN A 177 -5.52 17.94 32.14
CA ASN A 177 -4.82 16.81 32.80
C ASN A 177 -4.21 17.24 34.16
N GLU A 178 -4.77 16.71 35.26
CA GLU A 178 -4.33 16.91 36.66
C GLU A 178 -3.01 16.18 37.03
N SER A 179 -2.08 15.96 36.09
CA SER A 179 -0.89 15.15 36.38
C SER A 179 0.35 15.52 35.56
N VAL A 180 0.65 16.81 35.42
CA VAL A 180 1.85 17.26 34.71
C VAL A 180 2.75 18.07 35.66
N ILE A 181 3.88 17.48 36.09
CA ILE A 181 4.88 18.07 37.01
C ILE A 181 5.81 19.07 36.27
N HIS A 182 5.91 18.95 34.94
CA HIS A 182 6.77 19.78 34.08
C HIS A 182 5.98 20.34 32.90
N CYS A 183 6.11 21.63 32.63
CA CYS A 183 5.57 22.30 31.46
C CYS A 183 5.99 21.58 30.17
N TYR A 184 5.02 20.98 29.46
CA TYR A 184 5.24 20.19 28.24
C TYR A 184 6.02 20.94 27.14
N TYR A 185 6.00 22.28 27.17
CA TYR A 185 6.57 23.14 26.12
C TYR A 185 7.81 23.92 26.55
N CYS A 186 8.09 23.99 27.85
CA CYS A 186 9.23 24.74 28.39
C CYS A 186 10.17 23.90 29.25
N GLU A 187 9.89 22.59 29.41
CA GLU A 187 10.65 21.57 30.15
C GLU A 187 10.95 21.90 31.63
N ASN A 188 10.55 23.08 32.08
CA ASN A 188 10.66 23.56 33.45
C ASN A 188 9.50 23.02 34.31
N SER A 189 9.70 22.96 35.62
CA SER A 189 8.62 22.65 36.57
C SER A 189 7.45 23.64 36.40
N CYS A 190 6.21 23.19 36.65
CA CYS A 190 5.02 24.04 36.51
C CYS A 190 5.09 25.34 37.35
N ASP A 191 5.81 25.32 38.47
CA ASP A 191 6.07 26.50 39.32
C ASP A 191 7.10 27.51 38.74
N SER A 192 7.86 27.12 37.71
CA SER A 192 8.89 27.94 37.04
C SER A 192 8.65 28.07 35.52
N CYS A 193 7.38 27.98 35.11
CA CYS A 193 6.98 28.17 33.72
C CYS A 193 7.28 29.61 33.23
N CYS A 194 7.97 29.72 32.10
CA CYS A 194 8.34 30.99 31.48
C CYS A 194 7.47 31.34 30.26
N CYS A 195 6.44 30.56 29.94
CA CYS A 195 5.65 30.73 28.72
C CYS A 195 4.89 32.07 28.67
N GLU A 196 4.28 32.50 29.77
CA GLU A 196 3.56 33.78 29.84
C GLU A 196 4.50 34.98 29.66
N LYS A 197 5.66 34.95 30.34
CA LYS A 197 6.71 35.97 30.19
C LYS A 197 7.27 36.03 28.77
N ARG A 198 7.48 34.88 28.12
CA ARG A 198 7.94 34.81 26.72
C ARG A 198 6.91 35.40 25.76
N LEU A 199 5.62 35.15 25.98
CA LEU A 199 4.54 35.71 25.16
C LEU A 199 4.40 37.23 25.34
N GLU A 200 4.46 37.73 26.57
CA GLU A 200 4.42 39.18 26.82
C GLU A 200 5.58 39.89 26.11
N VAL A 201 6.79 39.36 26.25
CA VAL A 201 7.98 39.88 25.57
C VAL A 201 7.86 39.76 24.05
N PHE A 202 7.24 38.69 23.54
CA PHE A 202 6.96 38.53 22.11
C PHE A 202 6.04 39.64 21.60
N TYR A 203 4.91 39.91 22.26
CA TYR A 203 3.98 40.98 21.85
C TYR A 203 4.62 42.38 21.93
N GLN A 204 5.42 42.64 22.97
CA GLN A 204 6.17 43.90 23.07
C GLN A 204 7.20 44.03 21.94
N THR A 205 7.88 42.94 21.58
CA THR A 205 8.87 42.91 20.50
C THR A 205 8.19 43.10 19.14
N THR A 206 7.06 42.44 18.87
CA THR A 206 6.32 42.61 17.63
C THR A 206 5.74 44.01 17.49
N GLN A 207 5.21 44.59 18.57
CA GLN A 207 4.77 45.99 18.58
C GLN A 207 5.91 46.95 18.22
N LYS A 208 7.10 46.77 18.82
CA LYS A 208 8.29 47.58 18.48
C LYS A 208 8.72 47.40 17.03
N LEU A 209 8.62 46.19 16.46
CA LEU A 209 8.90 45.96 15.04
C LEU A 209 7.92 46.67 14.10
N TYR A 210 6.64 46.79 14.50
CA TYR A 210 5.65 47.55 13.74
C TYR A 210 5.91 49.05 13.82
N GLU A 211 6.22 49.58 15.01
CA GLU A 211 6.55 51.00 15.20
C GLU A 211 7.78 51.43 14.41
N LEU A 212 8.74 50.52 14.21
CA LEU A 212 9.94 50.74 13.40
C LEU A 212 9.77 50.47 11.90
N GLN A 213 8.59 50.01 11.44
CA GLN A 213 8.35 49.53 10.06
C GLN A 213 9.33 48.42 9.60
N PHE A 214 9.94 47.68 10.53
CA PHE A 214 10.95 46.65 10.22
C PHE A 214 10.33 45.26 10.02
N PHE A 215 9.09 45.05 10.46
CA PHE A 215 8.42 43.76 10.40
C PHE A 215 8.44 43.11 9.01
N LEU A 216 7.96 43.79 7.96
CA LEU A 216 7.89 43.21 6.60
C LEU A 216 9.27 42.97 5.96
N THR A 217 10.28 43.77 6.32
CA THR A 217 11.63 43.70 5.70
C THR A 217 12.56 42.72 6.42
N VAL A 218 12.42 42.60 7.75
CA VAL A 218 13.34 41.83 8.61
C VAL A 218 12.79 40.46 8.94
N VAL A 219 11.50 40.40 9.30
CA VAL A 219 10.82 39.15 9.65
C VAL A 219 10.31 38.45 8.39
N GLY A 220 9.82 39.22 7.41
CA GLY A 220 9.42 38.70 6.09
C GLY A 220 8.53 37.46 6.18
N ASP A 221 8.99 36.37 5.56
CA ASP A 221 8.29 35.08 5.51
C ASP A 221 8.65 34.11 6.66
N VAL A 222 9.50 34.52 7.62
CA VAL A 222 9.96 33.63 8.71
C VAL A 222 8.79 33.05 9.53
N PRO A 223 7.77 33.81 9.95
CA PRO A 223 6.65 33.26 10.71
C PRO A 223 5.81 32.28 9.89
N ILE A 224 5.75 32.47 8.57
CA ILE A 224 5.04 31.56 7.66
C ILE A 224 5.81 30.25 7.51
N ASN A 225 7.14 30.29 7.36
CA ASN A 225 7.96 29.08 7.30
C ASN A 225 7.92 28.31 8.63
N VAL A 226 7.99 29.01 9.76
CA VAL A 226 7.82 28.37 11.09
C VAL A 226 6.44 27.75 11.23
N ALA A 227 5.39 28.42 10.74
CA ALA A 227 4.05 27.83 10.73
C ALA A 227 3.97 26.59 9.84
N GLN A 228 4.67 26.54 8.70
CA GLN A 228 4.77 25.36 7.84
C GLN A 228 5.45 24.21 8.56
N ASP A 229 6.65 24.43 9.12
CA ASP A 229 7.41 23.40 9.85
C ASP A 229 6.62 22.83 11.04
N VAL A 230 5.89 23.69 11.74
CA VAL A 230 5.01 23.31 12.85
C VAL A 230 3.84 22.47 12.38
N VAL A 231 3.19 22.85 11.27
CA VAL A 231 2.09 22.09 10.67
C VAL A 231 2.58 20.70 10.25
N GLU A 232 3.72 20.62 9.54
CA GLU A 232 4.31 19.35 9.11
C GLU A 232 4.64 18.44 10.30
N THR A 233 5.29 18.98 11.33
CA THR A 233 5.64 18.22 12.54
C THR A 233 4.40 17.74 13.29
N TYR A 234 3.40 18.62 13.46
CA TYR A 234 2.17 18.28 14.15
C TYR A 234 1.36 17.21 13.41
N VAL A 235 1.26 17.32 12.08
CA VAL A 235 0.59 16.32 11.24
C VAL A 235 1.30 14.98 11.33
N HIS A 236 2.63 14.95 11.25
CA HIS A 236 3.40 13.72 11.37
C HIS A 236 3.19 13.01 12.72
N ASP A 237 3.19 13.76 13.83
CA ASP A 237 3.04 13.18 15.17
C ASP A 237 1.59 12.79 15.49
N TYR A 238 0.61 13.58 15.05
CA TYR A 238 -0.81 13.35 15.34
C TYR A 238 -1.42 12.23 14.47
N CYS A 239 -0.99 12.11 13.22
CA CYS A 239 -1.55 11.15 12.28
C CYS A 239 -0.97 9.73 12.44
N LYS A 240 0.15 9.56 13.14
CA LYS A 240 0.84 8.27 13.21
C LYS A 240 0.05 7.22 14.01
N GLY A 241 -0.34 6.15 13.32
CA GLY A 241 -0.93 4.95 13.94
C GLY A 241 -2.42 5.02 14.27
N ASN A 242 -3.09 6.14 13.97
CA ASN A 242 -4.54 6.29 14.13
C ASN A 242 -5.22 6.28 12.76
N PHE A 243 -6.01 5.24 12.47
CA PHE A 243 -6.69 5.05 11.17
C PHE A 243 -8.22 4.92 11.27
N GLU A 244 -8.75 4.72 12.47
CA GLU A 244 -10.18 4.47 12.71
C GLU A 244 -11.06 5.73 12.68
N VAL A 245 -10.47 6.90 12.97
CA VAL A 245 -11.20 8.17 13.15
C VAL A 245 -10.86 9.12 12.01
N PRO A 246 -11.83 9.89 11.48
CA PRO A 246 -11.55 10.97 10.53
C PRO A 246 -10.79 12.11 11.23
N LEU A 247 -9.62 12.46 10.72
CA LEU A 247 -8.69 13.41 11.35
C LEU A 247 -8.64 14.74 10.59
N LEU A 248 -9.17 14.79 9.36
CA LEU A 248 -9.08 15.97 8.50
C LEU A 248 -9.78 17.20 9.10
N ASP A 249 -10.98 17.02 9.65
CA ASP A 249 -11.76 18.12 10.24
C ASP A 249 -11.13 18.64 11.55
N ASP A 250 -10.55 17.75 12.34
CA ASP A 250 -9.82 18.12 13.55
C ASP A 250 -8.55 18.91 13.22
N LEU A 251 -7.81 18.51 12.18
CA LEU A 251 -6.65 19.23 11.67
C LEU A 251 -7.02 20.62 11.11
N ARG A 252 -8.13 20.73 10.36
CA ARG A 252 -8.66 22.01 9.87
C ARG A 252 -9.02 22.95 11.02
N SER A 253 -9.79 22.43 12.00
CA SER A 253 -10.19 23.16 13.21
C SER A 253 -8.97 23.58 14.04
N TRP A 254 -7.97 22.71 14.16
CA TRP A 254 -6.72 23.02 14.84
C TRP A 254 -5.93 24.12 14.13
N LEU A 255 -5.77 24.04 12.81
CA LEU A 255 -5.06 25.06 12.02
C LEU A 255 -5.72 26.44 12.20
N GLU A 256 -7.05 26.50 12.16
CA GLU A 256 -7.79 27.74 12.38
C GLU A 256 -7.65 28.29 13.80
N LYS A 257 -7.85 27.45 14.82
CA LYS A 257 -7.88 27.88 16.23
C LYS A 257 -6.50 28.16 16.81
N THR A 258 -5.44 27.55 16.29
CA THR A 258 -4.09 27.66 16.86
C THR A 258 -3.17 28.45 15.95
N VAL A 259 -2.86 27.95 14.75
CA VAL A 259 -1.86 28.54 13.85
C VAL A 259 -2.35 29.85 13.24
N ILE A 260 -3.57 29.88 12.68
CA ILE A 260 -4.12 31.09 12.07
C ILE A 260 -4.47 32.12 13.13
N ALA A 261 -5.02 31.70 14.29
CA ALA A 261 -5.26 32.60 15.41
C ALA A 261 -3.96 33.23 15.93
N TRP A 262 -2.89 32.43 16.03
CA TRP A 262 -1.57 32.92 16.41
C TRP A 262 -1.01 33.92 15.38
N LEU A 263 -1.03 33.60 14.09
CA LEU A 263 -0.62 34.54 13.03
C LEU A 263 -1.45 35.83 13.08
N SER A 264 -2.77 35.70 13.26
CA SER A 264 -3.68 36.84 13.37
C SER A 264 -3.35 37.74 14.57
N SER A 265 -2.88 37.18 15.68
CA SER A 265 -2.57 37.94 16.89
C SER A 265 -1.53 39.05 16.69
N PHE A 266 -0.61 38.89 15.73
CA PHE A 266 0.41 39.90 15.45
C PHE A 266 0.27 40.59 14.08
N TYR A 267 -0.29 39.95 13.05
CA TYR A 267 -0.44 40.58 11.72
C TYR A 267 -1.56 41.65 11.62
N TYR A 268 -2.53 41.71 12.55
CA TYR A 268 -3.74 42.56 12.43
C TYR A 268 -3.54 44.06 12.61
N ASN A 269 -2.34 44.55 12.89
CA ASN A 269 -2.08 45.98 13.04
C ASN A 269 -2.02 46.77 11.72
N ASN A 270 -2.27 46.14 10.57
CA ASN A 270 -2.13 46.80 9.26
C ASN A 270 -3.40 46.63 8.40
N SER A 271 -3.89 47.70 7.79
CA SER A 271 -5.17 47.75 7.03
C SER A 271 -5.21 46.92 5.74
N ASN A 272 -4.12 46.22 5.39
CA ASN A 272 -4.03 45.24 4.29
C ASN A 272 -4.14 43.78 4.76
N SER A 273 -4.50 43.54 6.03
CA SER A 273 -4.46 42.25 6.73
C SER A 273 -5.46 41.19 6.26
N GLU A 274 -6.65 41.59 5.75
CA GLU A 274 -7.70 40.60 5.40
C GLU A 274 -7.37 39.78 4.15
N LYS A 275 -6.70 40.38 3.15
CA LYS A 275 -6.30 39.67 1.91
C LYS A 275 -5.05 38.80 2.11
N VAL A 276 -4.08 39.30 2.87
CA VAL A 276 -2.86 38.55 3.19
C VAL A 276 -3.19 37.38 4.13
N GLY A 277 -4.12 37.57 5.07
CA GLY A 277 -4.61 36.51 5.95
C GLY A 277 -5.33 35.38 5.20
N SER A 278 -6.14 35.70 4.19
CA SER A 278 -6.86 34.69 3.40
C SER A 278 -5.93 33.93 2.44
N GLU A 279 -4.98 34.60 1.80
CA GLU A 279 -3.96 33.95 0.95
C GLU A 279 -3.01 33.06 1.77
N CYS A 280 -2.58 33.52 2.96
CA CYS A 280 -1.77 32.71 3.87
C CYS A 280 -2.56 31.50 4.40
N LYS A 281 -3.85 31.67 4.71
CA LYS A 281 -4.73 30.57 5.12
C LYS A 281 -4.83 29.51 4.02
N ALA A 282 -5.06 29.92 2.76
CA ALA A 282 -5.14 28.99 1.64
C ALA A 282 -3.81 28.25 1.42
N ARG A 283 -2.68 28.96 1.51
CA ARG A 283 -1.34 28.35 1.40
C ARG A 283 -1.06 27.35 2.52
N LEU A 284 -1.38 27.67 3.77
CA LEU A 284 -1.18 26.75 4.90
C LEU A 284 -2.12 25.55 4.85
N LEU A 285 -3.36 25.73 4.36
CA LEU A 285 -4.28 24.60 4.13
C LEU A 285 -3.75 23.65 3.06
N ASN A 286 -3.23 24.17 1.94
CA ASN A 286 -2.62 23.33 0.91
C ASN A 286 -1.41 22.55 1.44
N ILE A 287 -0.56 23.19 2.25
CA ILE A 287 0.60 22.52 2.87
C ILE A 287 0.15 21.47 3.89
N LEU A 288 -0.91 21.75 4.66
CA LEU A 288 -1.51 20.77 5.55
C LEU A 288 -2.01 19.55 4.78
N TYR A 289 -2.68 19.75 3.64
CA TYR A 289 -3.14 18.66 2.78
C TYR A 289 -1.98 17.90 2.14
N GLU A 290 -0.94 18.58 1.67
CA GLU A 290 0.27 17.96 1.12
C GLU A 290 0.99 17.12 2.18
N ALA A 291 1.24 17.67 3.37
CA ALA A 291 1.87 16.96 4.48
C ALA A 291 1.04 15.76 4.96
N PHE A 292 -0.29 15.93 5.05
CA PHE A 292 -1.20 14.83 5.41
C PHE A 292 -1.18 13.71 4.38
N ALA A 293 -1.24 14.06 3.09
CA ALA A 293 -1.15 13.09 2.01
C ALA A 293 0.17 12.33 2.06
N GLU A 294 1.29 12.99 2.31
CA GLU A 294 2.61 12.35 2.40
C GLU A 294 2.70 11.34 3.54
N VAL A 295 2.29 11.73 4.76
CA VAL A 295 2.29 10.81 5.92
C VAL A 295 1.37 9.62 5.67
N ARG A 296 0.19 9.84 5.06
CA ARG A 296 -0.74 8.76 4.72
C ARG A 296 -0.23 7.88 3.59
N MET A 297 0.48 8.42 2.60
CA MET A 297 1.10 7.64 1.53
C MET A 297 2.23 6.74 2.05
N GLU A 298 2.98 7.15 3.06
CA GLU A 298 4.00 6.30 3.71
C GLU A 298 3.37 5.15 4.50
N GLN A 299 2.24 5.40 5.16
CA GLN A 299 1.51 4.42 5.97
C GLN A 299 0.46 3.62 5.17
N LEU A 300 0.31 3.89 3.87
CA LEU A 300 -0.80 3.37 3.07
C LEU A 300 -0.86 1.85 3.03
N PHE A 301 0.29 1.17 3.09
CA PHE A 301 0.33 -0.29 3.15
C PHE A 301 -0.26 -0.84 4.46
N ASP A 302 0.01 -0.19 5.60
CA ASP A 302 -0.52 -0.62 6.90
C ASP A 302 -2.02 -0.30 6.97
N ILE A 303 -2.45 0.86 6.44
CA ILE A 303 -3.86 1.23 6.25
C ILE A 303 -4.61 0.15 5.45
N ILE A 304 -3.99 -0.37 4.38
CA ILE A 304 -4.60 -1.41 3.55
C ILE A 304 -4.76 -2.73 4.31
N ILE A 305 -3.79 -3.11 5.14
CA ILE A 305 -3.86 -4.38 5.88
C ILE A 305 -4.91 -4.33 6.99
N GLU A 306 -5.05 -3.18 7.66
CA GLU A 306 -6.03 -2.98 8.75
C GLU A 306 -7.45 -2.69 8.25
N PHE A 307 -7.68 -2.72 6.94
CA PHE A 307 -9.04 -2.64 6.38
C PHE A 307 -9.86 -3.85 6.86
N PRO A 308 -11.10 -3.68 7.39
CA PRO A 308 -12.01 -2.53 7.22
C PRO A 308 -11.99 -1.43 8.30
N GLU A 309 -11.23 -1.59 9.38
CA GLU A 309 -11.22 -0.62 10.50
C GLU A 309 -10.63 0.74 10.08
N SER A 310 -9.76 0.73 9.07
CA SER A 310 -9.08 1.91 8.51
C SER A 310 -9.86 2.71 7.45
N GLN A 311 -11.16 2.44 7.24
CA GLN A 311 -11.94 3.06 6.16
C GLN A 311 -11.97 4.59 6.24
N ALA A 312 -12.08 5.18 7.44
CA ALA A 312 -12.12 6.62 7.62
C ALA A 312 -10.85 7.32 7.09
N ALA A 313 -9.68 6.71 7.31
CA ALA A 313 -8.40 7.24 6.80
C ALA A 313 -8.32 7.26 5.27
N LEU A 314 -8.99 6.31 4.60
CA LEU A 314 -9.07 6.26 3.13
C LEU A 314 -10.01 7.32 2.56
N GLU A 315 -11.12 7.61 3.26
CA GLU A 315 -12.06 8.66 2.89
C GLU A 315 -11.41 10.05 3.03
N ASP A 316 -10.67 10.29 4.12
CA ASP A 316 -9.88 11.51 4.30
C ASP A 316 -8.83 11.67 3.19
N LEU A 317 -8.11 10.59 2.87
CA LEU A 317 -7.10 10.61 1.81
C LEU A 317 -7.74 10.88 0.44
N LYS A 318 -8.93 10.36 0.18
CA LYS A 318 -9.68 10.63 -1.06
C LYS A 318 -10.01 12.11 -1.21
N GLU A 319 -10.57 12.74 -0.18
CA GLU A 319 -10.86 14.17 -0.20
C GLU A 319 -9.58 14.99 -0.45
N VAL A 320 -8.48 14.61 0.19
CA VAL A 320 -7.19 15.29 0.03
C VAL A 320 -6.60 15.10 -1.38
N LEU A 321 -6.77 13.94 -2.01
CA LEU A 321 -6.29 13.67 -3.38
C LEU A 321 -7.11 14.38 -4.46
N GLU A 322 -8.38 14.71 -4.19
CA GLU A 322 -9.16 15.56 -5.10
C GLU A 322 -8.62 17.00 -5.13
N ILE A 323 -8.01 17.45 -4.03
CA ILE A 323 -7.44 18.79 -3.87
C ILE A 323 -5.96 18.82 -4.31
N THR A 324 -5.21 17.78 -3.97
CA THR A 324 -3.77 17.67 -4.21
C THR A 324 -3.52 16.74 -5.40
N ASN A 325 -2.92 17.23 -6.48
CA ASN A 325 -2.62 16.45 -7.70
C ASN A 325 -1.49 15.40 -7.49
N LEU A 326 -1.47 14.68 -6.35
CA LEU A 326 -0.42 13.78 -5.90
C LEU A 326 -0.63 12.30 -6.27
N ARG A 327 -1.63 12.00 -7.11
CA ARG A 327 -2.00 10.64 -7.54
C ARG A 327 -0.83 9.83 -8.10
N SER A 328 0.05 10.43 -8.89
CA SER A 328 1.23 9.76 -9.46
C SER A 328 2.29 9.38 -8.41
N LYS A 329 2.48 10.24 -7.39
CA LYS A 329 3.35 9.99 -6.24
C LYS A 329 2.80 8.83 -5.39
N LEU A 330 1.49 8.79 -5.19
CA LEU A 330 0.81 7.69 -4.50
C LEU A 330 1.05 6.35 -5.18
N ILE A 331 0.83 6.27 -6.50
CA ILE A 331 1.04 5.03 -7.27
C ILE A 331 2.49 4.56 -7.16
N SER A 332 3.46 5.48 -7.29
CA SER A 332 4.88 5.16 -7.22
C SER A 332 5.29 4.66 -5.82
N SER A 333 4.83 5.35 -4.77
CA SER A 333 5.10 4.98 -3.38
C SER A 333 4.51 3.62 -3.03
N LEU A 334 3.23 3.40 -3.37
CA LEU A 334 2.54 2.17 -3.05
C LEU A 334 3.12 0.98 -3.82
N LYS A 335 3.48 1.16 -5.09
CA LYS A 335 4.18 0.13 -5.87
C LYS A 335 5.50 -0.27 -5.22
N ALA A 336 6.31 0.71 -4.80
CA ALA A 336 7.56 0.44 -4.09
C ALA A 336 7.33 -0.28 -2.75
N SER A 337 6.27 0.08 -2.01
CA SER A 337 5.92 -0.60 -0.76
C SER A 337 5.50 -2.06 -0.98
N LEU A 338 4.69 -2.35 -2.01
CA LEU A 338 4.30 -3.72 -2.35
C LEU A 338 5.50 -4.57 -2.80
N GLU A 339 6.38 -4.02 -3.64
CA GLU A 339 7.59 -4.71 -4.11
C GLU A 339 8.54 -5.05 -2.96
N ASN A 340 8.74 -4.13 -2.02
CA ASN A 340 9.67 -4.32 -0.91
C ASN A 340 9.12 -5.21 0.23
N ARG A 341 7.81 -5.11 0.55
CA ARG A 341 7.23 -5.76 1.74
C ARG A 341 6.48 -7.06 1.44
N LEU A 342 5.98 -7.25 0.21
CA LEU A 342 5.02 -8.32 -0.10
C LEU A 342 5.49 -9.25 -1.23
N LEU A 343 6.22 -8.74 -2.22
CA LEU A 343 6.63 -9.49 -3.42
C LEU A 343 8.00 -10.19 -3.28
N HIS A 344 8.25 -10.83 -2.13
CA HIS A 344 9.46 -11.62 -1.92
C HIS A 344 9.15 -13.11 -1.66
N PRO A 345 10.06 -14.05 -2.02
CA PRO A 345 9.82 -15.49 -1.90
C PRO A 345 9.52 -15.99 -0.49
N GLY A 346 9.87 -15.22 0.55
CA GLY A 346 9.62 -15.58 1.95
C GLY A 346 8.17 -15.42 2.43
N VAL A 347 7.26 -14.83 1.66
CA VAL A 347 5.84 -14.68 2.05
C VAL A 347 5.00 -15.85 1.49
N ASN A 348 4.10 -16.38 2.30
CA ASN A 348 3.14 -17.39 1.86
C ASN A 348 2.17 -16.82 0.82
N THR A 349 1.71 -17.67 -0.10
CA THR A 349 0.69 -17.32 -1.11
C THR A 349 -0.61 -16.86 -0.48
N SER A 350 -1.03 -17.48 0.63
CA SER A 350 -2.23 -17.12 1.38
C SER A 350 -2.21 -15.65 1.81
N ASP A 351 -1.09 -15.20 2.37
CA ASP A 351 -0.96 -13.88 2.99
C ASP A 351 -0.86 -12.78 1.91
N ILE A 352 -0.24 -13.11 0.78
CA ILE A 352 -0.22 -12.25 -0.42
C ILE A 352 -1.65 -12.06 -0.95
N LEU A 353 -2.45 -13.13 -1.00
CA LEU A 353 -3.82 -13.07 -1.51
C LEU A 353 -4.73 -12.29 -0.55
N THR A 354 -4.64 -12.50 0.76
CA THR A 354 -5.44 -11.75 1.74
C THR A 354 -5.12 -10.26 1.68
N ALA A 355 -3.84 -9.90 1.69
CA ALA A 355 -3.42 -8.51 1.54
C ALA A 355 -3.85 -7.90 0.19
N TYR A 356 -3.83 -8.68 -0.89
CA TYR A 356 -4.34 -8.22 -2.19
C TYR A 356 -5.86 -8.01 -2.20
N ILE A 357 -6.63 -8.84 -1.51
CA ILE A 357 -8.08 -8.67 -1.36
C ILE A 357 -8.40 -7.41 -0.55
N SER A 358 -7.70 -7.19 0.56
CA SER A 358 -7.81 -5.95 1.35
C SER A 358 -7.41 -4.74 0.51
N ALA A 359 -6.36 -4.85 -0.31
CA ALA A 359 -5.93 -3.80 -1.24
C ALA A 359 -6.99 -3.47 -2.29
N ILE A 360 -7.65 -4.47 -2.88
CA ILE A 360 -8.74 -4.23 -3.85
C ILE A 360 -9.88 -3.45 -3.18
N LYS A 361 -10.25 -3.82 -1.96
CA LYS A 361 -11.33 -3.15 -1.22
C LYS A 361 -10.96 -1.73 -0.83
N ALA A 362 -9.79 -1.53 -0.24
CA ALA A 362 -9.29 -0.22 0.18
C ALA A 362 -9.13 0.73 -1.02
N LEU A 363 -8.54 0.27 -2.12
CA LEU A 363 -8.33 1.10 -3.32
C LEU A 363 -9.63 1.41 -4.06
N ARG A 364 -10.66 0.58 -3.92
CA ARG A 364 -12.01 0.87 -4.47
C ARG A 364 -12.72 1.99 -3.70
N VAL A 365 -12.45 2.13 -2.41
CA VAL A 365 -12.93 3.28 -1.61
C VAL A 365 -12.20 4.55 -2.03
N LEU A 366 -10.88 4.46 -2.20
CA LEU A 366 -10.02 5.58 -2.58
C LEU A 366 -10.33 6.11 -3.98
N ASP A 367 -10.47 5.22 -4.97
CA ASP A 367 -10.69 5.58 -6.37
C ASP A 367 -11.85 4.81 -6.99
N ASN A 368 -12.99 5.49 -7.12
CA ASN A 368 -14.17 4.94 -7.78
C ASN A 368 -13.94 4.64 -9.28
N THR A 369 -12.87 5.17 -9.90
CA THR A 369 -12.53 4.87 -11.30
C THR A 369 -11.82 3.52 -11.45
N GLY A 370 -11.16 2.99 -10.41
CA GLY A 370 -10.45 1.72 -10.49
C GLY A 370 -9.10 1.75 -11.23
N VAL A 371 -8.69 2.90 -11.75
CA VAL A 371 -7.44 3.04 -12.52
C VAL A 371 -6.21 2.89 -11.62
N VAL A 372 -6.23 3.44 -10.39
CA VAL A 372 -5.11 3.22 -9.43
C VAL A 372 -4.91 1.73 -9.16
N LEU A 373 -6.00 0.99 -8.97
CA LEU A 373 -5.95 -0.44 -8.71
C LEU A 373 -5.28 -1.23 -9.85
N GLN A 374 -5.56 -0.87 -11.11
CA GLN A 374 -4.95 -1.57 -12.25
C GLN A 374 -3.42 -1.38 -12.28
N VAL A 375 -2.96 -0.13 -12.17
CA VAL A 375 -1.52 0.19 -12.27
C VAL A 375 -0.74 -0.44 -11.12
N VAL A 376 -1.34 -0.45 -9.92
CA VAL A 376 -0.78 -1.03 -8.70
C VAL A 376 -0.79 -2.56 -8.71
N SER A 377 -1.84 -3.17 -9.26
CA SER A 377 -2.01 -4.63 -9.26
C SER A 377 -1.17 -5.34 -10.31
N GLU A 378 -0.77 -4.67 -11.40
CA GLU A 378 0.10 -5.20 -12.46
C GLU A 378 1.33 -5.99 -11.94
N PRO A 379 2.19 -5.46 -11.02
CA PRO A 379 3.31 -6.23 -10.46
C PRO A 379 2.86 -7.41 -9.60
N VAL A 380 1.80 -7.26 -8.80
CA VAL A 380 1.26 -8.33 -7.94
C VAL A 380 0.73 -9.48 -8.78
N CYS A 381 -0.04 -9.18 -9.83
CA CYS A 381 -0.58 -10.15 -10.78
C CYS A 381 0.54 -10.90 -11.51
N ARG A 382 1.60 -10.19 -11.95
CA ARG A 382 2.77 -10.83 -12.57
C ARG A 382 3.46 -11.79 -11.62
N TYR A 383 3.58 -11.45 -10.34
CA TYR A 383 4.17 -12.30 -9.33
C TYR A 383 3.29 -13.52 -9.02
N LEU A 384 1.99 -13.34 -8.83
CA LEU A 384 1.04 -14.43 -8.60
C LEU A 384 0.99 -15.43 -9.77
N ARG A 385 1.05 -14.94 -11.03
CA ARG A 385 1.13 -15.82 -12.21
C ARG A 385 2.36 -16.71 -12.23
N SER A 386 3.46 -16.30 -11.61
CA SER A 386 4.69 -17.09 -11.55
C SER A 386 4.63 -18.24 -10.54
N ARG A 387 3.66 -18.19 -9.61
CA ARG A 387 3.49 -19.16 -8.54
C ARG A 387 2.38 -20.16 -8.89
N GLU A 388 2.74 -21.44 -8.94
CA GLU A 388 1.83 -22.53 -9.36
C GLU A 388 0.78 -22.88 -8.29
N ASP A 389 1.06 -22.59 -7.02
CA ASP A 389 0.21 -22.89 -5.85
C ASP A 389 -0.95 -21.90 -5.67
N THR A 390 -0.94 -20.78 -6.39
CA THR A 390 -1.86 -19.66 -6.20
C THR A 390 -3.33 -20.02 -6.43
N VAL A 391 -3.64 -20.72 -7.52
CA VAL A 391 -5.03 -21.12 -7.84
C VAL A 391 -5.59 -22.05 -6.77
N ARG A 392 -4.76 -22.98 -6.26
CA ARG A 392 -5.14 -23.88 -5.17
C ARG A 392 -5.40 -23.11 -3.88
N CYS A 393 -4.56 -22.15 -3.53
CA CYS A 393 -4.77 -21.28 -2.38
C CYS A 393 -6.05 -20.44 -2.49
N ILE A 394 -6.36 -19.90 -3.67
CA ILE A 394 -7.61 -19.15 -3.90
C ILE A 394 -8.82 -20.06 -3.68
N ILE A 395 -8.83 -21.25 -4.29
CA ILE A 395 -9.93 -22.20 -4.15
C ILE A 395 -10.08 -22.68 -2.71
N PHE A 396 -8.97 -22.90 -2.01
CA PHE A 396 -8.97 -23.26 -0.61
C PHE A 396 -9.58 -22.14 0.25
N SER A 397 -9.15 -20.89 0.03
CA SER A 397 -9.69 -19.71 0.73
C SER A 397 -11.18 -19.48 0.45
N LEU A 398 -11.66 -19.77 -0.76
CA LEU A 398 -13.10 -19.70 -1.10
C LEU A 398 -13.94 -20.76 -0.35
N ARG A 399 -13.31 -21.82 0.16
CA ARG A 399 -13.96 -22.98 0.80
C ARG A 399 -13.82 -23.02 2.31
N GLU A 400 -12.97 -22.20 2.92
CA GLU A 400 -12.90 -22.15 4.39
C GLU A 400 -14.15 -21.46 4.97
N ASP A 401 -14.81 -22.16 5.89
CA ASP A 401 -16.10 -21.81 6.53
C ASP A 401 -16.05 -20.55 7.41
N SER A 402 -14.88 -19.92 7.57
CA SER A 402 -14.67 -18.78 8.46
C SER A 402 -15.07 -17.47 7.79
N CYS A 403 -16.34 -17.31 7.37
CA CYS A 403 -16.87 -16.02 6.88
C CYS A 403 -15.87 -15.27 5.98
N GLY A 404 -15.18 -16.02 5.10
CA GLY A 404 -14.07 -15.49 4.34
C GLY A 404 -14.58 -14.33 3.53
N GLU A 405 -13.86 -13.23 3.54
CA GLU A 405 -14.24 -12.01 2.84
C GLU A 405 -14.68 -12.25 1.39
N LEU A 406 -14.08 -13.24 0.73
CA LEU A 406 -14.43 -13.70 -0.61
C LEU A 406 -15.74 -14.49 -0.69
N ALA A 407 -16.10 -15.26 0.34
CA ALA A 407 -17.39 -15.96 0.41
C ALA A 407 -18.56 -14.96 0.57
N CYS A 408 -18.34 -13.85 1.26
CA CYS A 408 -19.28 -12.74 1.30
C CYS A 408 -19.43 -12.04 -0.06
N GLU A 409 -18.33 -11.87 -0.80
CA GLU A 409 -18.37 -11.37 -2.19
C GLU A 409 -19.05 -12.37 -3.14
N LEU A 410 -18.85 -13.68 -2.97
CA LEU A 410 -19.57 -14.72 -3.71
C LEU A 410 -21.10 -14.61 -3.52
N LEU A 411 -21.59 -14.23 -2.35
CA LEU A 411 -23.02 -14.05 -2.09
C LEU A 411 -23.64 -12.84 -2.81
N LYS A 412 -22.84 -11.83 -3.21
CA LYS A 412 -23.35 -10.60 -3.86
C LYS A 412 -23.85 -10.80 -5.30
N GLY A 413 -23.66 -11.98 -5.89
CA GLY A 413 -24.41 -12.44 -7.06
C GLY A 413 -24.18 -11.72 -8.41
N VAL A 414 -23.11 -10.95 -8.64
CA VAL A 414 -22.88 -10.30 -9.95
C VAL A 414 -22.10 -11.23 -10.89
N SER A 415 -22.74 -11.71 -11.96
CA SER A 415 -22.10 -12.60 -12.95
C SER A 415 -20.80 -11.98 -13.51
N VAL A 416 -19.74 -12.79 -13.64
CA VAL A 416 -18.49 -12.36 -14.28
C VAL A 416 -18.73 -12.26 -15.79
N LYS A 417 -19.21 -11.10 -16.24
CA LYS A 417 -19.24 -10.72 -17.66
C LYS A 417 -17.79 -10.51 -18.12
N LEU A 418 -17.18 -11.55 -18.67
CA LEU A 418 -16.02 -11.42 -19.55
C LEU A 418 -16.56 -11.16 -20.97
N GLU A 419 -15.83 -10.35 -21.74
CA GLU A 419 -16.22 -9.66 -22.98
C GLU A 419 -16.72 -10.52 -24.16
N ASP A 420 -17.04 -11.80 -23.97
CA ASP A 420 -17.38 -12.75 -25.05
C ASP A 420 -18.89 -13.00 -25.26
N THR A 421 -19.76 -12.18 -24.69
CA THR A 421 -21.19 -12.22 -25.04
C THR A 421 -21.54 -10.90 -25.69
N TYR A 422 -21.98 -10.96 -26.95
CA TYR A 422 -22.57 -9.88 -27.71
C TYR A 422 -23.18 -8.82 -26.79
N GLN A 423 -22.73 -7.57 -26.96
CA GLN A 423 -23.29 -6.37 -26.35
C GLN A 423 -24.82 -6.49 -26.35
N ASN A 424 -25.38 -6.89 -25.20
CA ASN A 424 -26.78 -6.57 -24.92
C ASN A 424 -26.74 -5.08 -24.57
N ASP A 425 -27.05 -4.26 -25.56
CA ASP A 425 -27.23 -2.80 -25.52
C ASP A 425 -28.36 -2.35 -24.55
N GLU A 426 -28.63 -3.09 -23.47
CA GLU A 426 -29.63 -2.74 -22.45
C GLU A 426 -29.01 -2.10 -21.19
N GLU A 427 -27.69 -1.84 -21.15
CA GLU A 427 -27.02 -1.09 -20.08
C GLU A 427 -26.67 0.35 -20.48
N GLY A 428 -27.31 0.89 -21.52
CA GLY A 428 -27.19 2.29 -21.95
C GLY A 428 -27.98 3.31 -21.11
N ASP A 429 -28.29 3.03 -19.83
CA ASP A 429 -29.38 3.74 -19.13
C ASP A 429 -28.95 4.70 -18.01
N ASN A 430 -27.76 5.33 -18.11
CA ASN A 430 -27.41 6.52 -17.31
C ASN A 430 -26.28 7.35 -17.95
N TRP A 431 -26.58 8.07 -19.05
CA TRP A 431 -25.65 9.07 -19.62
C TRP A 431 -25.25 10.16 -18.61
N GLU A 432 -26.07 10.40 -17.58
CA GLU A 432 -25.79 11.35 -16.49
C GLU A 432 -24.67 10.90 -15.53
N LYS A 433 -24.36 9.60 -15.47
CA LYS A 433 -23.31 9.04 -14.60
C LYS A 433 -22.01 8.75 -15.34
N TRP A 434 -22.00 8.95 -16.66
CA TRP A 434 -20.83 8.74 -17.47
C TRP A 434 -19.82 9.86 -17.24
N SER A 435 -18.62 9.50 -16.81
CA SER A 435 -17.49 10.42 -16.66
C SER A 435 -16.34 9.93 -17.53
N PRO A 436 -15.66 10.84 -18.26
CA PRO A 436 -14.52 10.47 -19.07
C PRO A 436 -13.39 9.93 -18.20
N ASP A 437 -12.60 9.05 -18.79
CA ASP A 437 -11.50 8.38 -18.10
C ASP A 437 -10.38 9.38 -17.73
N PRO A 438 -9.75 9.22 -16.56
CA PRO A 438 -8.63 10.07 -16.16
C PRO A 438 -7.44 9.88 -17.12
N VAL A 439 -6.57 10.88 -17.19
CA VAL A 439 -5.40 10.90 -18.11
C VAL A 439 -4.47 9.70 -17.93
N ASP A 440 -4.46 9.11 -16.73
CA ASP A 440 -3.62 7.96 -16.38
C ASP A 440 -4.22 6.61 -16.79
N ALA A 441 -5.43 6.58 -17.37
CA ALA A 441 -6.07 5.35 -17.83
C ALA A 441 -5.37 4.78 -19.07
N ASP A 442 -5.20 3.46 -19.10
CA ASP A 442 -4.65 2.77 -20.26
C ASP A 442 -5.64 2.87 -21.44
N PRO A 443 -5.25 3.49 -22.57
CA PRO A 443 -6.14 3.67 -23.72
C PRO A 443 -6.62 2.35 -24.35
N ALA A 444 -5.99 1.21 -24.01
CA ALA A 444 -6.38 -0.10 -24.50
C ALA A 444 -7.53 -0.75 -23.70
N LYS A 445 -7.93 -0.22 -22.54
CA LYS A 445 -8.96 -0.83 -21.68
C LYS A 445 -9.94 0.22 -21.17
N THR A 446 -11.24 -0.03 -21.36
CA THR A 446 -12.30 0.89 -20.92
C THR A 446 -12.54 0.78 -19.41
N THR A 447 -12.71 1.91 -18.74
CA THR A 447 -12.90 1.98 -17.28
C THR A 447 -14.24 1.39 -16.81
N GLU A 448 -15.23 1.26 -17.70
CA GLU A 448 -16.57 0.71 -17.38
C GLU A 448 -16.58 -0.82 -17.16
N SER A 449 -15.77 -1.58 -17.89
CA SER A 449 -15.57 -3.02 -17.61
C SER A 449 -14.78 -3.25 -16.32
N GLN A 450 -14.03 -2.23 -15.87
CA GLN A 450 -13.21 -2.27 -14.66
C GLN A 450 -14.01 -1.91 -13.41
N ARG A 451 -14.90 -0.91 -13.48
CA ARG A 451 -15.84 -0.51 -12.41
C ARG A 451 -16.77 -1.66 -11.99
N SER A 452 -17.08 -2.58 -12.91
CA SER A 452 -18.00 -3.71 -12.71
C SER A 452 -17.32 -5.03 -12.34
N SER A 453 -15.98 -5.06 -12.25
CA SER A 453 -15.25 -6.28 -11.91
C SER A 453 -15.29 -6.55 -10.40
N ASP A 454 -16.08 -7.55 -10.01
CA ASP A 454 -16.03 -8.13 -8.67
C ASP A 454 -14.61 -8.59 -8.32
N ILE A 455 -14.27 -8.62 -7.03
CA ILE A 455 -12.97 -9.10 -6.53
C ILE A 455 -12.60 -10.46 -7.16
N ILE A 456 -13.60 -11.34 -7.31
CA ILE A 456 -13.44 -12.67 -7.93
C ILE A 456 -13.16 -12.54 -9.43
N GLY A 457 -13.83 -11.63 -10.13
CA GLY A 457 -13.55 -11.33 -11.53
C GLY A 457 -12.11 -10.82 -11.71
N ILE A 458 -11.63 -9.95 -10.82
CA ILE A 458 -10.25 -9.45 -10.82
C ILE A 458 -9.27 -10.61 -10.61
N LEU A 459 -9.51 -11.47 -9.61
CA LEU A 459 -8.67 -12.65 -9.33
C LEU A 459 -8.65 -13.64 -10.50
N VAL A 460 -9.77 -13.87 -11.17
CA VAL A 460 -9.85 -14.75 -12.36
C VAL A 460 -9.16 -14.12 -13.56
N ASN A 461 -9.27 -12.79 -13.73
CA ASN A 461 -8.57 -12.05 -14.79
C ASN A 461 -7.04 -12.09 -14.62
N ILE A 462 -6.52 -12.34 -13.42
CA ILE A 462 -5.08 -12.62 -13.23
C ILE A 462 -4.68 -13.81 -14.10
N TYR A 463 -5.48 -14.86 -14.22
CA TYR A 463 -5.10 -16.07 -14.96
C TYR A 463 -5.56 -16.05 -16.42
N GLY A 464 -6.33 -15.04 -16.84
CA GLY A 464 -6.77 -14.82 -18.22
C GLY A 464 -7.87 -15.77 -18.69
N SER A 465 -7.94 -17.01 -18.18
CA SER A 465 -8.96 -18.00 -18.56
C SER A 465 -9.68 -18.59 -17.34
N LYS A 466 -11.01 -18.74 -17.43
CA LYS A 466 -11.84 -19.44 -16.45
C LYS A 466 -11.51 -20.94 -16.37
N GLU A 467 -11.00 -21.53 -17.44
CA GLU A 467 -10.76 -22.98 -17.57
C GLU A 467 -9.69 -23.50 -16.61
N LEU A 468 -8.59 -22.76 -16.42
CA LEU A 468 -7.54 -23.14 -15.47
C LEU A 468 -8.09 -23.23 -14.03
N PHE A 469 -8.94 -22.27 -13.66
CA PHE A 469 -9.58 -22.25 -12.36
C PHE A 469 -10.52 -23.47 -12.17
N VAL A 470 -11.32 -23.78 -13.20
CA VAL A 470 -12.25 -24.93 -13.15
C VAL A 470 -11.51 -26.27 -13.12
N ASN A 471 -10.40 -26.40 -13.85
CA ASN A 471 -9.59 -27.62 -13.87
C ASN A 471 -8.90 -27.89 -12.53
N GLU A 472 -8.35 -26.85 -11.89
CA GLU A 472 -7.81 -26.97 -10.53
C GLU A 472 -8.92 -27.26 -9.51
N TYR A 473 -10.08 -26.60 -9.64
CA TYR A 473 -11.23 -26.87 -8.77
C TYR A 473 -11.68 -28.32 -8.87
N ARG A 474 -11.76 -28.87 -10.10
CA ARG A 474 -12.06 -30.28 -10.34
C ARG A 474 -11.05 -31.21 -9.67
N SER A 475 -9.76 -30.91 -9.79
CA SER A 475 -8.68 -31.73 -9.23
C SER A 475 -8.70 -31.71 -7.70
N LEU A 476 -8.88 -30.54 -7.10
CA LEU A 476 -8.97 -30.38 -5.65
C LEU A 476 -10.25 -31.04 -5.08
N LEU A 477 -11.38 -30.90 -5.78
CA LEU A 477 -12.62 -31.58 -5.43
C LEU A 477 -12.43 -33.10 -5.46
N ALA A 478 -11.77 -33.63 -6.51
CA ALA A 478 -11.44 -35.05 -6.61
C ALA A 478 -10.56 -35.53 -5.45
N ASP A 479 -9.45 -34.85 -5.18
CA ASP A 479 -8.52 -35.19 -4.09
C ASP A 479 -9.26 -35.26 -2.75
N ARG A 480 -10.06 -34.24 -2.40
CA ARG A 480 -10.76 -34.22 -1.12
C ARG A 480 -11.80 -35.32 -0.98
N ILE A 481 -12.58 -35.59 -2.03
CA ILE A 481 -13.58 -36.68 -1.99
C ILE A 481 -12.88 -38.02 -1.77
N LEU A 482 -11.77 -38.24 -2.46
CA LEU A 482 -11.00 -39.48 -2.38
C LEU A 482 -10.27 -39.63 -1.05
N THR A 483 -9.73 -38.57 -0.46
CA THR A 483 -9.06 -38.66 0.85
C THR A 483 -10.04 -38.82 2.00
N THR A 484 -11.17 -38.10 1.97
CA THR A 484 -12.10 -38.08 3.11
C THR A 484 -12.96 -39.35 3.18
N PHE A 485 -13.14 -40.08 2.05
CA PHE A 485 -14.05 -41.25 1.92
C PHE A 485 -15.44 -41.06 2.55
N SER A 486 -15.89 -39.81 2.71
CA SER A 486 -17.13 -39.46 3.40
C SER A 486 -18.23 -39.10 2.42
N TYR A 487 -19.44 -39.56 2.69
CA TYR A 487 -20.62 -39.30 1.87
C TYR A 487 -21.28 -37.94 2.13
N ASN A 488 -20.67 -37.06 2.93
CA ASN A 488 -21.24 -35.75 3.25
C ASN A 488 -20.80 -34.73 2.20
N THR A 489 -21.64 -34.55 1.17
CA THR A 489 -21.38 -33.64 0.03
C THR A 489 -22.13 -32.32 0.14
N ASP A 490 -22.85 -32.05 1.23
CA ASP A 490 -23.73 -30.88 1.37
C ASP A 490 -22.95 -29.56 1.27
N LYS A 491 -21.76 -29.51 1.88
CA LYS A 491 -20.87 -28.33 1.80
C LYS A 491 -20.39 -28.10 0.37
N GLU A 492 -19.96 -29.16 -0.31
CA GLU A 492 -19.45 -29.07 -1.69
C GLU A 492 -20.53 -28.66 -2.68
N LEU A 493 -21.76 -29.12 -2.46
CA LEU A 493 -22.91 -28.73 -3.25
C LEU A 493 -23.20 -27.24 -3.10
N ARG A 494 -23.18 -26.70 -1.88
CA ARG A 494 -23.36 -25.26 -1.63
C ARG A 494 -22.28 -24.41 -2.32
N TYR A 495 -21.01 -24.81 -2.26
CA TYR A 495 -19.93 -24.09 -2.96
C TYR A 495 -20.09 -24.13 -4.47
N LEU A 496 -20.49 -25.28 -5.01
CA LEU A 496 -20.73 -25.45 -6.43
C LEU A 496 -21.89 -24.59 -6.93
N GLU A 497 -22.98 -24.47 -6.16
CA GLU A 497 -24.10 -23.56 -6.48
C GLU A 497 -23.64 -22.09 -6.50
N MET A 498 -22.82 -21.66 -5.53
CA MET A 498 -22.26 -20.31 -5.51
C MET A 498 -21.36 -20.04 -6.71
N LEU A 499 -20.54 -21.01 -7.12
CA LEU A 499 -19.70 -20.91 -8.31
C LEU A 499 -20.51 -20.89 -9.61
N LYS A 500 -21.61 -21.66 -9.69
CA LYS A 500 -22.52 -21.66 -10.85
C LYS A 500 -23.11 -20.28 -11.12
N LEU A 501 -23.45 -19.52 -10.08
CA LEU A 501 -23.96 -18.16 -10.23
C LEU A 501 -22.96 -17.21 -10.90
N ARG A 502 -21.64 -17.47 -10.78
CA ARG A 502 -20.58 -16.58 -11.29
C ARG A 502 -19.97 -17.03 -12.62
N PHE A 503 -19.69 -18.31 -12.77
CA PHE A 503 -19.00 -18.88 -13.94
C PHE A 503 -19.96 -19.44 -14.99
N GLY A 504 -21.23 -19.66 -14.62
CA GLY A 504 -22.22 -20.34 -15.46
C GLY A 504 -22.18 -21.86 -15.28
N GLU A 505 -23.25 -22.52 -15.73
CA GLU A 505 -23.46 -23.96 -15.49
C GLU A 505 -22.64 -24.86 -16.42
N SER A 506 -22.31 -24.42 -17.63
CA SER A 506 -21.68 -25.26 -18.66
C SER A 506 -20.29 -25.74 -18.26
N GLN A 507 -19.45 -24.86 -17.71
CA GLN A 507 -18.08 -25.18 -17.32
C GLN A 507 -18.01 -26.03 -16.05
N LEU A 508 -18.98 -25.86 -15.13
CA LEU A 508 -19.01 -26.57 -13.84
C LEU A 508 -19.77 -27.90 -13.89
N HIS A 509 -20.29 -28.27 -15.05
CA HIS A 509 -21.05 -29.51 -15.24
C HIS A 509 -20.26 -30.75 -14.80
N CYS A 510 -18.94 -30.80 -15.07
CA CYS A 510 -18.10 -31.94 -14.66
C CYS A 510 -18.09 -32.12 -13.14
N CYS A 511 -17.94 -31.03 -12.38
CA CYS A 511 -17.90 -31.08 -10.92
C CYS A 511 -19.27 -31.46 -10.32
N GLU A 512 -20.36 -31.06 -10.97
CA GLU A 512 -21.71 -31.45 -10.57
C GLU A 512 -21.94 -32.95 -10.75
N VAL A 513 -21.50 -33.51 -11.89
CA VAL A 513 -21.59 -34.95 -12.15
C VAL A 513 -20.75 -35.72 -11.13
N MET A 514 -19.56 -35.23 -10.74
CA MET A 514 -18.74 -35.85 -9.70
C MET A 514 -19.47 -35.95 -8.35
N LEU A 515 -20.17 -34.89 -7.92
CA LEU A 515 -20.95 -34.92 -6.68
C LEU A 515 -22.15 -35.88 -6.78
N LYS A 516 -22.79 -35.94 -7.95
CA LYS A 516 -23.88 -36.87 -8.23
C LYS A 516 -23.40 -38.33 -8.20
N ASP A 517 -22.22 -38.61 -8.74
CA ASP A 517 -21.62 -39.96 -8.72
C ASP A 517 -21.45 -40.47 -7.28
N ILE A 518 -21.07 -39.62 -6.33
CA ILE A 518 -20.94 -39.99 -4.90
C ILE A 518 -22.29 -40.34 -4.30
N ALA A 519 -23.33 -39.54 -4.58
CA ALA A 519 -24.68 -39.79 -4.09
C ALA A 519 -25.25 -41.09 -4.68
N ASP A 520 -25.04 -41.33 -5.98
CA ASP A 520 -25.42 -42.56 -6.66
C ASP A 520 -24.64 -43.76 -6.14
N SER A 521 -23.35 -43.60 -5.84
CA SER A 521 -22.50 -44.62 -5.24
C SER A 521 -22.99 -45.00 -3.83
N LYS A 522 -23.35 -44.02 -2.98
CA LYS A 522 -23.95 -44.27 -1.66
C LYS A 522 -25.22 -45.11 -1.78
N ARG A 523 -26.11 -44.73 -2.70
CA ARG A 523 -27.37 -45.43 -2.95
C ARG A 523 -27.13 -46.87 -3.42
N LEU A 524 -26.15 -47.06 -4.29
CA LEU A 524 -25.82 -48.36 -4.86
C LEU A 524 -25.17 -49.28 -3.82
N ASN A 525 -24.24 -48.77 -3.01
CA ASN A 525 -23.65 -49.54 -1.90
C ASN A 525 -24.71 -49.94 -0.88
N ALA A 526 -25.63 -49.03 -0.52
CA ALA A 526 -26.73 -49.36 0.38
C ALA A 526 -27.64 -50.46 -0.20
N HIS A 527 -27.87 -50.46 -1.51
CA HIS A 527 -28.68 -51.48 -2.18
C HIS A 527 -27.97 -52.83 -2.35
N LEU A 528 -26.65 -52.85 -2.57
CA LEU A 528 -25.88 -54.09 -2.61
C LEU A 528 -25.73 -54.69 -1.21
N ASN A 529 -25.56 -53.85 -0.18
CA ASN A 529 -25.41 -54.29 1.20
C ASN A 529 -26.75 -54.67 1.87
N SER A 530 -27.91 -54.29 1.30
CA SER A 530 -29.22 -54.68 1.84
C SER A 530 -29.57 -56.16 1.63
N GLY A 531 -28.79 -56.90 0.84
CA GLY A 531 -28.96 -58.34 0.64
C GLY A 531 -30.15 -58.72 -0.26
N GLU A 532 -30.80 -57.77 -0.92
CA GLU A 532 -31.93 -58.01 -1.83
C GLU A 532 -31.49 -58.60 -3.19
N VAL A 533 -30.20 -58.50 -3.52
CA VAL A 533 -29.61 -59.03 -4.75
C VAL A 533 -29.22 -60.50 -4.56
N LYS A 534 -30.05 -61.42 -5.08
CA LYS A 534 -29.88 -62.88 -4.95
C LYS A 534 -28.53 -63.45 -5.43
N THR A 535 -27.76 -62.67 -6.19
CA THR A 535 -26.45 -63.01 -6.74
C THR A 535 -25.28 -62.61 -5.84
N TYR A 536 -25.50 -61.87 -4.74
CA TYR A 536 -24.45 -61.37 -3.87
C TYR A 536 -24.48 -62.09 -2.51
N GLU A 537 -23.53 -63.01 -2.30
CA GLU A 537 -23.19 -63.49 -0.96
C GLU A 537 -22.28 -62.44 -0.32
N GLN A 538 -22.64 -61.94 0.87
CA GLN A 538 -21.76 -61.04 1.64
C GLN A 538 -20.39 -61.72 1.78
N GLY A 539 -19.34 -61.07 1.28
CA GLY A 539 -17.97 -61.53 1.46
C GLY A 539 -17.55 -61.53 2.92
N ASP A 540 -16.38 -62.10 3.20
CA ASP A 540 -15.84 -62.25 4.57
C ASP A 540 -15.63 -60.92 5.32
N PHE A 541 -15.64 -59.78 4.60
CA PHE A 541 -15.55 -58.43 5.15
C PHE A 541 -16.43 -57.43 4.37
N PRO A 542 -16.92 -56.34 5.01
CA PRO A 542 -17.73 -55.33 4.36
C PRO A 542 -16.91 -54.53 3.34
N ILE A 543 -17.38 -54.47 2.09
CA ILE A 543 -16.75 -53.68 1.03
C ILE A 543 -17.59 -52.43 0.79
N ASN A 544 -16.94 -51.27 0.82
CA ASN A 544 -17.53 -50.00 0.45
C ASN A 544 -16.82 -49.46 -0.80
N THR A 545 -17.56 -49.24 -1.90
CA THR A 545 -16.95 -48.88 -3.19
C THR A 545 -17.40 -47.51 -3.66
N MET A 546 -16.47 -46.61 -3.97
CA MET A 546 -16.83 -45.38 -4.67
C MET A 546 -16.83 -45.62 -6.18
N ILE A 547 -18.01 -45.52 -6.80
CA ILE A 547 -18.19 -45.76 -8.24
C ILE A 547 -18.18 -44.41 -8.95
N LEU A 548 -17.15 -44.20 -9.77
CA LEU A 548 -16.87 -42.90 -10.39
C LEU A 548 -16.99 -42.99 -11.91
N SER A 549 -17.41 -41.90 -12.56
CA SER A 549 -17.43 -41.79 -14.01
C SER A 549 -16.06 -41.40 -14.57
N ALA A 550 -15.50 -42.19 -15.49
CA ALA A 550 -14.15 -41.96 -16.00
C ALA A 550 -13.96 -40.66 -16.80
N GLN A 551 -15.04 -40.12 -17.39
CA GLN A 551 -14.96 -38.98 -18.30
C GLN A 551 -15.03 -37.61 -17.59
N PHE A 552 -15.68 -37.54 -16.43
CA PHE A 552 -15.90 -36.27 -15.72
C PHE A 552 -14.86 -36.04 -14.61
N TRP A 553 -14.24 -37.11 -14.12
CA TRP A 553 -13.17 -37.04 -13.14
C TRP A 553 -11.82 -36.71 -13.82
N PRO A 554 -10.90 -36.06 -13.10
CA PRO A 554 -9.54 -35.82 -13.60
C PRO A 554 -8.79 -37.15 -13.80
N SER A 555 -7.74 -37.13 -14.61
CA SER A 555 -6.89 -38.31 -14.82
C SER A 555 -6.15 -38.66 -13.54
N PHE A 556 -6.34 -39.90 -13.08
CA PHE A 556 -5.61 -40.46 -11.95
C PHE A 556 -4.26 -41.03 -12.40
N LYS A 557 -3.24 -40.96 -11.54
CA LYS A 557 -1.95 -41.62 -11.79
C LYS A 557 -2.17 -43.12 -12.00
N GLU A 558 -1.50 -43.71 -13.01
CA GLU A 558 -1.66 -45.15 -13.27
C GLU A 558 -0.56 -45.96 -12.59
N GLU A 559 -0.84 -46.42 -11.37
CA GLU A 559 -0.01 -47.42 -10.71
C GLU A 559 -0.63 -48.82 -10.82
N LYS A 560 0.13 -49.76 -11.38
CA LYS A 560 -0.26 -51.17 -11.47
C LYS A 560 0.11 -51.86 -10.16
N LEU A 561 -0.89 -52.07 -9.31
CA LEU A 561 -0.75 -52.87 -8.10
C LEU A 561 -1.43 -54.22 -8.30
N LYS A 562 -0.68 -55.31 -8.11
CA LYS A 562 -1.25 -56.64 -7.92
C LYS A 562 -1.72 -56.79 -6.48
N LEU A 563 -3.02 -56.94 -6.30
CA LEU A 563 -3.62 -57.22 -4.99
C LEU A 563 -3.54 -58.73 -4.66
N PRO A 564 -3.52 -59.10 -3.38
CA PRO A 564 -3.63 -60.49 -2.95
C PRO A 564 -4.88 -61.17 -3.52
N GLU A 565 -4.76 -62.45 -3.91
CA GLU A 565 -5.85 -63.20 -4.57
C GLU A 565 -7.12 -63.26 -3.72
N TYR A 566 -6.98 -63.28 -2.39
CA TYR A 566 -8.10 -63.25 -1.45
C TYR A 566 -8.98 -61.99 -1.61
N ILE A 567 -8.36 -60.81 -1.64
CA ILE A 567 -9.07 -59.53 -1.84
C ILE A 567 -9.65 -59.49 -3.26
N TRP A 568 -8.88 -59.95 -4.24
CA TRP A 568 -9.29 -59.95 -5.65
C TRP A 568 -10.53 -60.81 -5.92
N GLN A 569 -10.69 -61.95 -5.24
CA GLN A 569 -11.91 -62.77 -5.34
C GLN A 569 -13.16 -62.03 -4.84
N ASN A 570 -13.06 -61.30 -3.73
CA ASN A 570 -14.17 -60.52 -3.21
C ASN A 570 -14.50 -59.33 -4.11
N LEU A 571 -13.50 -58.67 -4.70
CA LEU A 571 -13.70 -57.61 -5.71
C LEU A 571 -14.37 -58.15 -6.98
N LYS A 572 -14.02 -59.37 -7.42
CA LYS A 572 -14.71 -60.05 -8.54
C LYS A 572 -16.16 -60.34 -8.21
N ARG A 573 -16.48 -60.83 -7.01
CA ARG A 573 -17.86 -61.04 -6.56
C ARG A 573 -18.66 -59.74 -6.61
N PHE A 574 -18.08 -58.65 -6.09
CA PHE A 574 -18.69 -57.32 -6.20
C PHE A 574 -18.92 -56.90 -7.66
N THR A 575 -17.93 -57.13 -8.53
CA THR A 575 -18.03 -56.80 -9.97
C THR A 575 -19.19 -57.55 -10.64
N THR A 576 -19.34 -58.84 -10.37
CA THR A 576 -20.45 -59.64 -10.91
C THR A 576 -21.82 -59.18 -10.41
N ALA A 577 -21.92 -58.77 -9.14
CA ALA A 577 -23.16 -58.23 -8.58
C ALA A 577 -23.50 -56.86 -9.18
N PHE A 578 -22.50 -56.02 -9.43
CA PHE A 578 -22.68 -54.73 -10.10
C PHE A 578 -23.13 -54.89 -11.56
N GLU A 579 -22.49 -55.80 -12.32
CA GLU A 579 -22.84 -56.08 -13.72
C GLU A 579 -24.27 -56.61 -13.84
N ALA A 580 -24.73 -57.44 -12.88
CA ALA A 580 -26.11 -57.91 -12.82
C ALA A 580 -27.11 -56.76 -12.57
N LEU A 581 -26.73 -55.75 -11.79
CA LEU A 581 -27.60 -54.62 -11.44
C LEU A 581 -27.70 -53.57 -12.57
N LYS A 582 -26.57 -53.24 -13.22
CA LYS A 582 -26.43 -52.09 -14.13
C LYS A 582 -26.10 -52.50 -15.57
N GLY A 583 -26.58 -53.68 -15.99
CA GLY A 583 -26.33 -54.35 -17.28
C GLY A 583 -25.84 -53.43 -18.42
N ASN A 584 -24.70 -53.81 -19.02
CA ASN A 584 -23.92 -53.08 -20.04
C ASN A 584 -22.82 -52.14 -19.49
N ARG A 585 -22.45 -52.24 -18.21
CA ARG A 585 -21.32 -51.51 -17.62
C ARG A 585 -20.38 -52.48 -16.92
N SER A 586 -19.09 -52.40 -17.24
CA SER A 586 -18.02 -53.12 -16.54
C SER A 586 -17.27 -52.17 -15.58
N LEU A 587 -16.68 -52.72 -14.53
CA LEU A 587 -15.89 -51.95 -13.56
C LEU A 587 -14.40 -52.13 -13.82
N THR A 588 -13.67 -51.02 -13.77
CA THR A 588 -12.20 -51.00 -13.77
C THR A 588 -11.72 -50.54 -12.40
N TRP A 589 -11.05 -51.43 -11.66
CA TRP A 589 -10.54 -51.13 -10.33
C TRP A 589 -9.26 -50.30 -10.40
N LYS A 590 -9.22 -49.18 -9.68
CA LYS A 590 -8.00 -48.40 -9.42
C LYS A 590 -7.47 -48.79 -8.04
N SER A 591 -6.69 -49.86 -8.00
CA SER A 591 -6.29 -50.56 -6.75
C SER A 591 -5.37 -49.76 -5.84
N HIS A 592 -4.63 -48.78 -6.35
CA HIS A 592 -3.77 -47.90 -5.55
C HIS A 592 -4.56 -46.79 -4.82
N LEU A 593 -5.79 -46.46 -5.27
CA LEU A 593 -6.65 -45.47 -4.65
C LEU A 593 -7.71 -46.16 -3.79
N GLY A 594 -7.47 -46.21 -2.49
CA GLY A 594 -8.39 -46.83 -1.55
C GLY A 594 -7.96 -46.56 -0.12
N SER A 595 -8.83 -46.95 0.81
CA SER A 595 -8.54 -46.97 2.24
C SER A 595 -8.97 -48.33 2.78
N VAL A 596 -8.10 -48.97 3.56
CA VAL A 596 -8.32 -50.29 4.14
C VAL A 596 -8.12 -50.21 5.64
N ASP A 597 -9.16 -50.58 6.39
CA ASP A 597 -9.07 -50.75 7.83
C ASP A 597 -8.50 -52.14 8.14
N LEU A 598 -7.35 -52.18 8.80
CA LEU A 598 -6.66 -53.41 9.18
C LEU A 598 -6.63 -53.54 10.70
N GLU A 599 -6.95 -54.74 11.17
CA GLU A 599 -6.68 -55.18 12.54
C GLU A 599 -5.45 -56.10 12.48
N ILE A 600 -4.34 -55.62 13.03
CA ILE A 600 -3.05 -56.32 13.01
C ILE A 600 -2.82 -56.93 14.39
N GLU A 601 -2.85 -58.25 14.46
CA GLU A 601 -2.51 -59.02 15.67
C GLU A 601 -1.02 -59.36 15.66
N LEU A 602 -0.26 -58.75 16.58
CA LEU A 602 1.15 -59.08 16.84
C LEU A 602 1.27 -59.76 18.21
N LYS A 603 2.40 -60.44 18.48
CA LYS A 603 2.65 -61.08 19.78
C LYS A 603 2.69 -60.04 20.90
N GLY A 604 1.55 -59.83 21.56
CA GLY A 604 1.38 -58.92 22.68
C GLY A 604 0.59 -57.63 22.40
N ARG A 605 0.11 -57.37 21.17
CA ARG A 605 -0.73 -56.20 20.84
C ARG A 605 -1.67 -56.41 19.66
N THR A 606 -2.82 -55.77 19.69
CA THR A 606 -3.69 -55.55 18.53
C THR A 606 -3.60 -54.09 18.11
N LEU A 607 -3.40 -53.83 16.82
CA LEU A 607 -3.32 -52.48 16.25
C LEU A 607 -4.40 -52.33 15.17
N ASN A 608 -5.28 -51.36 15.34
CA ASN A 608 -6.25 -50.97 14.33
C ASN A 608 -5.68 -49.80 13.55
N VAL A 609 -5.38 -50.00 12.27
CA VAL A 609 -4.77 -48.99 11.41
C VAL A 609 -5.55 -48.91 10.10
N THR A 610 -5.91 -47.71 9.70
CA THR A 610 -6.44 -47.44 8.36
C THR A 610 -5.28 -47.02 7.47
N VAL A 611 -5.05 -47.75 6.39
CA VAL A 611 -3.92 -47.53 5.47
C VAL A 611 -4.35 -47.64 4.02
N SER A 612 -3.55 -47.09 3.10
CA SER A 612 -3.77 -47.34 1.68
C SER A 612 -3.59 -48.84 1.31
N PRO A 613 -4.26 -49.32 0.25
CA PRO A 613 -4.17 -50.72 -0.22
C PRO A 613 -2.74 -51.18 -0.51
N VAL A 614 -1.85 -50.27 -0.90
CA VAL A 614 -0.42 -50.57 -1.12
C VAL A 614 0.22 -50.99 0.20
N HIS A 615 0.04 -50.21 1.27
CA HIS A 615 0.56 -50.52 2.60
C HIS A 615 -0.05 -51.81 3.16
N ALA A 616 -1.34 -52.06 2.93
CA ALA A 616 -2.01 -53.29 3.32
C ALA A 616 -1.43 -54.52 2.60
N THR A 617 -1.19 -54.41 1.29
CA THR A 617 -0.63 -55.48 0.47
C THR A 617 0.80 -55.82 0.87
N ILE A 618 1.60 -54.81 1.25
CA ILE A 618 2.95 -55.03 1.80
C ILE A 618 2.87 -55.94 3.03
N LEU A 619 2.04 -55.58 4.03
CA LEU A 619 1.90 -56.38 5.24
C LEU A 619 1.38 -57.80 4.95
N TRP A 620 0.46 -57.95 4.00
CA TRP A 620 -0.02 -59.26 3.58
C TRP A 620 1.11 -60.16 3.07
N HIS A 621 2.01 -59.66 2.24
CA HIS A 621 3.17 -60.46 1.80
C HIS A 621 4.14 -60.77 2.95
N PHE A 622 4.29 -59.88 3.93
CA PHE A 622 5.08 -60.15 5.14
C PHE A 622 4.46 -61.22 6.04
N GLN A 623 3.13 -61.42 5.97
CA GLN A 623 2.45 -62.53 6.66
C GLN A 623 2.79 -63.89 6.03
N GLU A 624 2.96 -63.97 4.71
CA GLU A 624 3.36 -65.21 4.02
C GLU A 624 4.84 -65.54 4.23
N LYS A 625 5.71 -64.53 4.18
CA LYS A 625 7.15 -64.66 4.41
C LYS A 625 7.68 -63.50 5.26
N PRO A 626 8.39 -63.77 6.37
CA PRO A 626 8.81 -62.72 7.30
C PRO A 626 10.02 -61.90 6.83
N ARG A 627 10.74 -62.33 5.78
CA ARG A 627 11.92 -61.65 5.22
C ARG A 627 11.74 -61.48 3.71
N TRP A 628 11.86 -60.24 3.24
CA TRP A 628 11.74 -59.87 1.82
C TRP A 628 12.85 -58.90 1.41
N SER A 629 13.35 -59.05 0.19
CA SER A 629 14.14 -57.99 -0.47
C SER A 629 13.25 -57.04 -1.27
N ILE A 630 13.67 -55.78 -1.44
CA ILE A 630 12.91 -54.78 -2.23
C ILE A 630 12.70 -55.25 -3.67
N THR A 631 13.68 -55.89 -4.29
CA THR A 631 13.59 -56.38 -5.68
C THR A 631 12.59 -57.51 -5.83
N GLU A 632 12.52 -58.42 -4.86
CA GLU A 632 11.54 -59.51 -4.84
C GLU A 632 10.13 -58.95 -4.60
N LEU A 633 9.97 -58.08 -3.61
CA LEU A 633 8.67 -57.46 -3.29
C LEU A 633 8.17 -56.57 -4.45
N SER A 634 9.08 -55.85 -5.12
CA SER A 634 8.77 -55.07 -6.34
C SER A 634 8.29 -55.95 -7.48
N SER A 635 8.92 -57.12 -7.68
CA SER A 635 8.52 -58.06 -8.73
C SER A 635 7.15 -58.67 -8.47
N GLU A 636 6.85 -58.97 -7.20
CA GLU A 636 5.57 -59.55 -6.79
C GLU A 636 4.42 -58.53 -6.89
N MET A 637 4.61 -57.34 -6.31
CA MET A 637 3.59 -56.28 -6.28
C MET A 637 3.44 -55.50 -7.59
N GLN A 638 4.45 -55.58 -8.48
CA GLN A 638 4.61 -54.78 -9.71
C GLN A 638 4.76 -53.26 -9.50
N ILE A 639 5.27 -52.86 -8.34
CA ILE A 639 5.54 -51.45 -8.00
C ILE A 639 7.01 -51.13 -8.26
N GLN A 640 7.31 -49.89 -8.67
CA GLN A 640 8.69 -49.43 -8.80
C GLN A 640 9.45 -49.50 -7.45
N PRO A 641 10.71 -49.98 -7.42
CA PRO A 641 11.50 -50.09 -6.18
C PRO A 641 11.64 -48.77 -5.39
N SER A 642 11.70 -47.64 -6.09
CA SER A 642 11.81 -46.29 -5.50
C SER A 642 10.56 -45.90 -4.70
N VAL A 643 9.38 -46.12 -5.26
CA VAL A 643 8.08 -45.85 -4.61
C VAL A 643 7.89 -46.79 -3.44
N LEU A 644 8.17 -48.08 -3.65
CA LEU A 644 8.07 -49.10 -2.61
C LEU A 644 8.93 -48.79 -1.39
N ARG A 645 10.16 -48.29 -1.59
CA ARG A 645 11.04 -47.85 -0.49
C ARG A 645 10.41 -46.74 0.35
N ARG A 646 9.82 -45.73 -0.30
CA ARG A 646 9.11 -44.63 0.40
C ARG A 646 7.96 -45.17 1.21
N LYS A 647 7.10 -46.02 0.63
CA LYS A 647 5.94 -46.63 1.30
C LYS A 647 6.33 -47.51 2.50
N ILE A 648 7.46 -48.22 2.43
CA ILE A 648 7.95 -49.04 3.55
C ILE A 648 8.40 -48.19 4.75
N THR A 649 8.84 -46.94 4.55
CA THR A 649 9.28 -46.07 5.66
C THR A 649 8.18 -45.81 6.68
N LEU A 650 6.90 -45.82 6.29
CA LEU A 650 5.77 -45.71 7.21
C LEU A 650 5.81 -46.88 8.21
N TRP A 651 5.94 -48.11 7.72
CA TRP A 651 6.01 -49.30 8.56
C TRP A 651 7.31 -49.41 9.38
N GLN A 652 8.41 -48.81 8.89
CA GLN A 652 9.63 -48.64 9.67
C GLN A 652 9.43 -47.66 10.84
N ASN A 653 8.76 -46.53 10.61
CA ASN A 653 8.45 -45.54 11.63
C ASN A 653 7.51 -46.10 12.71
N HIS A 654 6.57 -46.97 12.32
CA HIS A 654 5.73 -47.71 13.26
C HIS A 654 6.45 -48.88 13.96
N GLY A 655 7.68 -49.20 13.53
CA GLY A 655 8.52 -50.25 14.09
C GLY A 655 7.95 -51.66 13.90
N ILE A 656 7.25 -51.90 12.79
CA ILE A 656 6.74 -53.21 12.37
C ILE A 656 7.77 -53.91 11.47
N LEU A 657 8.43 -53.14 10.60
CA LEU A 657 9.50 -53.62 9.70
C LEU A 657 10.85 -53.02 10.09
N TYR A 658 11.92 -53.83 10.03
CA TYR A 658 13.29 -53.39 10.28
C TYR A 658 14.23 -53.78 9.14
N GLU A 659 15.14 -52.87 8.80
CA GLU A 659 16.16 -53.10 7.77
C GLU A 659 17.37 -53.80 8.40
N THR A 660 17.62 -55.06 8.00
CA THR A 660 18.75 -55.83 8.54
C THR A 660 20.00 -55.63 7.68
N GLU A 661 19.82 -55.69 6.36
CA GLU A 661 20.83 -55.46 5.32
C GLU A 661 20.24 -54.45 4.33
N THR A 662 21.08 -53.79 3.53
CA THR A 662 20.59 -52.84 2.50
C THR A 662 19.55 -53.52 1.62
N ASP A 663 18.34 -52.94 1.58
CA ASP A 663 17.20 -53.41 0.78
C ASP A 663 16.59 -54.76 1.23
N VAL A 664 16.86 -55.20 2.47
CA VAL A 664 16.25 -56.40 3.06
C VAL A 664 15.52 -56.07 4.36
N PHE A 665 14.22 -56.30 4.35
CA PHE A 665 13.33 -56.00 5.47
C PHE A 665 12.84 -57.29 6.15
N VAL A 666 12.77 -57.23 7.48
CA VAL A 666 12.30 -58.33 8.33
C VAL A 666 11.18 -57.82 9.23
N LEU A 667 10.15 -58.64 9.39
CA LEU A 667 9.05 -58.41 10.34
C LEU A 667 9.53 -58.60 11.78
N ILE A 668 9.32 -57.60 12.64
CA ILE A 668 9.61 -57.69 14.08
C ILE A 668 8.29 -57.85 14.85
N GLU A 669 8.17 -58.96 15.59
CA GLU A 669 6.99 -59.26 16.41
C GLU A 669 7.06 -58.63 17.82
N GLU A 670 8.26 -58.35 18.35
CA GLU A 670 8.47 -57.82 19.72
C GLU A 670 9.09 -56.41 19.69
N GLN A 671 8.36 -55.39 20.18
CA GLN A 671 8.93 -54.06 20.44
C GLN A 671 9.45 -53.95 21.88
N GLN A 672 10.70 -53.50 22.05
CA GLN A 672 11.30 -53.23 23.37
C GLN A 672 11.02 -51.82 23.93
N THR A 673 10.21 -50.99 23.28
CA THR A 673 9.90 -49.64 23.76
C THR A 673 8.41 -49.46 24.03
N ALA A 674 8.07 -49.36 25.32
CA ALA A 674 6.79 -48.90 25.81
C ALA A 674 6.51 -47.44 25.41
N ASN A 675 5.22 -47.14 25.29
CA ASN A 675 4.59 -45.83 25.03
C ASN A 675 4.59 -45.31 23.59
N ARG A 676 3.52 -45.69 22.87
CA ARG A 676 2.62 -44.75 22.19
C ARG A 676 1.26 -45.44 21.99
N GLU A 677 0.42 -45.40 23.03
CA GLU A 677 -1.02 -45.42 22.79
C GLU A 677 -1.36 -44.12 22.06
N ALA A 678 -1.63 -44.21 20.76
CA ALA A 678 -2.30 -43.15 20.01
C ALA A 678 -2.87 -43.77 18.74
N VAL A 679 -4.18 -43.61 18.57
CA VAL A 679 -4.84 -43.63 17.27
C VAL A 679 -4.08 -42.64 16.37
N VAL A 680 -3.49 -43.12 15.27
CA VAL A 680 -2.76 -42.26 14.32
C VAL A 680 -3.20 -42.64 12.91
N MET A 681 -4.18 -41.87 12.41
CA MET A 681 -4.43 -41.68 10.98
C MET A 681 -3.44 -40.63 10.49
N ILE A 682 -2.32 -41.01 9.88
CA ILE A 682 -1.49 -40.05 9.13
C ILE A 682 -0.93 -40.77 7.90
N GLU A 683 -1.69 -40.76 6.81
CA GLU A 683 -1.08 -40.50 5.50
C GLU A 683 -1.26 -38.99 5.25
N GLU A 684 -0.37 -38.16 5.82
CA GLU A 684 0.00 -36.89 5.20
C GLU A 684 0.96 -37.22 4.07
N GLU A 685 0.45 -37.85 3.01
CA GLU A 685 1.11 -37.72 1.73
C GLU A 685 0.52 -36.48 1.06
N GLU A 686 1.33 -35.43 0.99
CA GLU A 686 1.13 -34.25 0.14
C GLU A 686 1.11 -34.62 -1.38
N GLU A 687 1.25 -35.90 -1.73
CA GLU A 687 1.09 -36.34 -3.11
C GLU A 687 -0.38 -36.35 -3.51
N SER A 688 -0.79 -35.32 -4.26
CA SER A 688 -2.08 -35.29 -4.95
C SER A 688 -2.33 -36.61 -5.70
N VAL A 689 -3.56 -37.12 -5.54
CA VAL A 689 -4.07 -38.34 -6.15
C VAL A 689 -4.30 -38.13 -7.65
N THR A 690 -4.50 -36.88 -8.06
CA THR A 690 -4.63 -36.46 -9.46
C THR A 690 -3.26 -36.27 -10.13
N ALA A 691 -3.21 -36.52 -11.46
CA ALA A 691 -2.03 -36.18 -12.25
C ALA A 691 -1.78 -34.67 -12.20
N SER A 692 -0.51 -34.24 -12.25
CA SER A 692 -0.22 -32.81 -12.22
C SER A 692 -0.83 -32.12 -13.44
N SER A 693 -1.23 -30.86 -13.28
CA SER A 693 -1.82 -30.05 -14.36
C SER A 693 -0.87 -29.91 -15.55
N GLN A 694 0.43 -30.11 -15.33
CA GLN A 694 1.46 -30.14 -16.37
C GLN A 694 1.47 -31.48 -17.11
N ASP A 695 1.30 -32.61 -16.42
CA ASP A 695 1.17 -33.93 -17.04
C ASP A 695 -0.11 -34.02 -17.87
N MET A 696 -1.23 -33.49 -17.35
CA MET A 696 -2.49 -33.41 -18.10
C MET A 696 -2.34 -32.57 -19.38
N LYS A 697 -1.70 -31.39 -19.27
CA LYS A 697 -1.40 -30.54 -20.44
C LYS A 697 -0.47 -31.23 -21.42
N GLU A 698 0.51 -32.00 -20.96
CA GLU A 698 1.43 -32.73 -21.84
C GLU A 698 0.73 -33.89 -22.56
N GLU A 699 -0.18 -34.61 -21.89
CA GLU A 699 -1.04 -35.62 -22.52
C GLU A 699 -1.99 -35.00 -23.56
N GLU A 700 -2.58 -33.85 -23.24
CA GLU A 700 -3.42 -33.10 -24.18
C GLU A 700 -2.62 -32.60 -25.41
N LEU A 701 -1.44 -32.01 -25.18
CA LEU A 701 -0.54 -31.61 -26.27
C LEU A 701 -0.05 -32.81 -27.10
N GLN A 702 0.08 -33.99 -26.49
CA GLN A 702 0.37 -35.25 -27.19
C GLN A 702 -0.82 -35.72 -28.05
N THR A 703 -2.08 -35.47 -27.67
CA THR A 703 -3.20 -35.75 -28.57
C THR A 703 -3.14 -34.86 -29.81
N PHE A 704 -2.84 -33.57 -29.65
CA PHE A 704 -2.64 -32.64 -30.77
C PHE A 704 -1.46 -33.03 -31.66
N TRP A 705 -0.44 -33.68 -31.12
CA TRP A 705 0.70 -34.16 -31.91
C TRP A 705 0.28 -35.09 -33.06
N SER A 706 -0.68 -35.98 -32.84
CA SER A 706 -1.21 -36.85 -33.90
C SER A 706 -1.84 -36.06 -35.05
N PHE A 707 -2.60 -35.02 -34.73
CA PHE A 707 -3.20 -34.11 -35.72
C PHE A 707 -2.15 -33.26 -36.43
N ILE A 708 -1.15 -32.74 -35.71
CA ILE A 708 -0.02 -31.96 -36.27
C ILE A 708 0.78 -32.81 -37.25
N VAL A 709 1.10 -34.05 -36.90
CA VAL A 709 1.78 -34.99 -37.81
C VAL A 709 0.90 -35.26 -39.05
N GLY A 710 -0.41 -35.48 -38.87
CA GLY A 710 -1.34 -35.63 -40.00
C GLY A 710 -1.38 -34.41 -40.92
N MET A 711 -1.44 -33.20 -40.36
CA MET A 711 -1.42 -31.94 -41.11
C MET A 711 -0.11 -31.73 -41.87
N LEU A 712 1.04 -31.95 -41.21
CA LEU A 712 2.35 -31.78 -41.82
C LEU A 712 2.69 -32.87 -42.84
N THR A 713 2.10 -34.06 -42.70
CA THR A 713 2.22 -35.14 -43.71
C THR A 713 1.47 -34.76 -44.98
N ASN A 714 0.29 -34.12 -44.87
CA ASN A 714 -0.54 -33.76 -46.01
C ASN A 714 -0.12 -32.44 -46.69
N MET A 715 0.41 -31.48 -45.94
CA MET A 715 0.69 -30.10 -46.41
C MET A 715 2.19 -29.77 -46.50
N GLU A 716 3.08 -30.72 -46.17
CA GLU A 716 4.56 -30.66 -46.16
C GLU A 716 5.21 -29.60 -45.26
N SER A 717 4.65 -28.40 -45.15
CA SER A 717 5.16 -27.32 -44.29
C SER A 717 4.08 -26.32 -43.90
N LEU A 718 4.03 -25.93 -42.63
CA LEU A 718 3.04 -24.97 -42.12
C LEU A 718 3.67 -23.94 -41.15
N PRO A 719 3.22 -22.68 -41.18
CA PRO A 719 3.62 -21.69 -40.18
C PRO A 719 2.83 -21.90 -38.87
N LEU A 720 3.39 -21.40 -37.76
CA LEU A 720 2.80 -21.51 -36.42
C LEU A 720 1.32 -21.12 -36.39
N GLU A 721 0.97 -19.96 -36.94
CA GLU A 721 -0.40 -19.42 -36.89
C GLU A 721 -1.41 -20.26 -37.69
N ARG A 722 -0.95 -20.96 -38.73
CA ARG A 722 -1.82 -21.82 -39.52
C ARG A 722 -2.04 -23.17 -38.86
N ILE A 723 -1.04 -23.69 -38.15
CA ILE A 723 -1.20 -24.88 -37.30
C ILE A 723 -2.19 -24.56 -36.18
N HIS A 724 -2.03 -23.41 -35.52
CA HIS A 724 -2.93 -22.95 -34.45
C HIS A 724 -4.38 -22.78 -34.93
N SER A 725 -4.59 -22.09 -36.06
CA SER A 725 -5.94 -21.89 -36.60
C SER A 725 -6.59 -23.18 -37.10
N MET A 726 -5.83 -24.12 -37.69
CA MET A 726 -6.35 -25.43 -38.09
C MET A 726 -6.70 -26.31 -36.88
N LEU A 727 -5.88 -26.33 -35.84
CA LEU A 727 -6.22 -27.03 -34.59
C LEU A 727 -7.46 -26.41 -33.94
N ARG A 728 -7.59 -25.08 -33.96
CA ARG A 728 -8.80 -24.40 -33.49
C ARG A 728 -10.04 -24.78 -34.31
N MET A 729 -9.89 -24.99 -35.62
CA MET A 729 -11.02 -25.34 -36.49
C MET A 729 -11.42 -26.82 -36.39
N PHE A 730 -10.45 -27.74 -36.26
CA PHE A 730 -10.67 -29.18 -36.35
C PHE A 730 -10.68 -29.91 -34.99
N ALA A 731 -9.96 -29.40 -33.98
CA ALA A 731 -9.85 -30.04 -32.67
C ALA A 731 -10.82 -29.46 -31.63
N VAL A 732 -11.20 -28.17 -31.75
CA VAL A 732 -12.09 -27.48 -30.79
C VAL A 732 -13.59 -27.70 -31.08
N GLN A 733 -13.95 -28.32 -32.22
CA GLN A 733 -15.34 -28.71 -32.51
C GLN A 733 -15.78 -30.01 -31.81
N GLY A 734 -14.84 -30.79 -31.25
CA GLY A 734 -15.16 -31.85 -30.31
C GLY A 734 -15.38 -31.26 -28.92
N THR A 735 -16.18 -31.91 -28.07
CA THR A 735 -16.57 -31.52 -26.71
C THR A 735 -15.42 -31.24 -25.70
N SER A 736 -14.17 -31.16 -26.17
CA SER A 736 -13.00 -30.67 -25.44
C SER A 736 -12.85 -29.16 -25.63
N THR A 737 -13.41 -28.46 -24.65
CA THR A 737 -13.34 -27.02 -24.34
C THR A 737 -11.91 -26.57 -24.01
N ASN A 738 -11.00 -26.50 -24.99
CA ASN A 738 -9.60 -26.15 -24.72
C ASN A 738 -9.08 -25.09 -25.70
N GLU A 739 -8.81 -23.88 -25.20
CA GLU A 739 -8.00 -22.89 -25.90
C GLU A 739 -6.50 -23.15 -25.67
N CYS A 740 -5.80 -23.68 -26.67
CA CYS A 740 -4.35 -23.72 -26.64
C CYS A 740 -3.79 -22.33 -26.99
N SER A 741 -3.00 -21.71 -26.12
CA SER A 741 -2.39 -20.41 -26.44
C SER A 741 -1.31 -20.55 -27.52
N ILE A 742 -1.13 -19.51 -28.34
CA ILE A 742 -0.10 -19.49 -29.39
C ILE A 742 1.31 -19.64 -28.78
N GLN A 743 1.52 -19.12 -27.57
CA GLN A 743 2.81 -19.22 -26.85
C GLN A 743 3.09 -20.64 -26.38
N ASP A 744 2.11 -21.34 -25.82
CA ASP A 744 2.27 -22.72 -25.36
C ASP A 744 2.51 -23.66 -26.54
N MET A 745 1.76 -23.46 -27.64
CA MET A 745 1.96 -24.20 -28.87
C MET A 745 3.35 -23.97 -29.47
N LYS A 746 3.85 -22.73 -29.40
CA LYS A 746 5.21 -22.40 -29.83
C LYS A 746 6.24 -23.16 -28.99
N GLN A 747 6.12 -23.13 -27.66
CA GLN A 747 7.03 -23.85 -26.77
C GLN A 747 6.99 -25.37 -27.00
N PHE A 748 5.80 -25.93 -27.24
CA PHE A 748 5.63 -27.35 -27.56
C PHE A 748 6.30 -27.73 -28.88
N LEU A 749 6.06 -26.96 -29.95
CA LEU A 749 6.70 -27.21 -31.25
C LEU A 749 8.22 -27.00 -31.18
N GLU A 750 8.71 -26.03 -30.41
CA GLU A 750 10.14 -25.82 -30.15
C GLU A 750 10.76 -27.00 -29.38
N LYS A 751 10.06 -27.58 -28.39
CA LYS A 751 10.47 -28.82 -27.72
C LYS A 751 10.58 -29.96 -28.73
N LYS A 752 9.59 -30.12 -29.61
CA LYS A 752 9.59 -31.15 -30.67
C LYS A 752 10.66 -30.93 -31.75
N VAL A 753 11.07 -29.68 -31.99
CA VAL A 753 12.24 -29.37 -32.83
C VAL A 753 13.55 -29.75 -32.12
N ARG A 754 13.67 -29.49 -30.81
CA ARG A 754 14.84 -29.95 -30.01
C ARG A 754 14.95 -31.47 -30.00
N ASP A 755 13.82 -32.17 -29.90
CA ASP A 755 13.73 -33.63 -29.94
C ASP A 755 13.95 -34.22 -31.35
N ARG A 756 14.24 -33.38 -32.36
CA ARG A 756 14.42 -33.73 -33.78
C ARG A 756 13.21 -34.39 -34.44
N GLN A 757 12.01 -34.23 -33.86
CA GLN A 757 10.75 -34.72 -34.42
C GLN A 757 10.15 -33.73 -35.44
N LEU A 758 10.59 -32.46 -35.41
CA LEU A 758 10.27 -31.41 -36.38
C LEU A 758 11.51 -30.66 -36.83
N VAL A 759 11.45 -30.09 -38.04
CA VAL A 759 12.45 -29.18 -38.58
C VAL A 759 11.81 -27.81 -38.75
N TYR A 760 12.41 -26.78 -38.15
CA TYR A 760 12.00 -25.39 -38.34
C TYR A 760 12.91 -24.73 -39.38
N THR A 761 12.35 -24.27 -40.50
CA THR A 761 13.12 -23.59 -41.55
C THR A 761 12.31 -22.43 -42.11
N ALA A 762 12.91 -21.24 -42.15
CA ALA A 762 12.33 -20.04 -42.76
C ALA A 762 10.90 -19.69 -42.26
N GLY A 763 10.64 -19.82 -40.95
CA GLY A 763 9.32 -19.50 -40.39
C GLY A 763 8.30 -20.65 -40.42
N MET A 764 8.67 -21.80 -40.99
CA MET A 764 7.76 -22.92 -41.25
C MET A 764 8.23 -24.19 -40.52
N PHE A 765 7.28 -24.97 -39.98
CA PHE A 765 7.53 -26.29 -39.41
C PHE A 765 7.36 -27.37 -40.48
N LYS A 766 8.28 -28.34 -40.52
CA LYS A 766 8.26 -29.50 -41.42
C LYS A 766 8.55 -30.78 -40.64
N LEU A 767 8.06 -31.92 -41.15
CA LEU A 767 8.51 -33.21 -40.66
C LEU A 767 9.93 -33.51 -41.19
N PRO A 768 10.81 -34.14 -40.40
CA PRO A 768 12.11 -34.58 -40.88
C PRO A 768 11.90 -35.62 -41.99
N LYS A 769 12.52 -35.40 -43.15
CA LYS A 769 12.60 -36.44 -44.17
C LYS A 769 13.58 -37.49 -43.64
N PHE A 770 13.06 -38.64 -43.22
CA PHE A 770 13.89 -39.83 -43.12
C PHE A 770 14.18 -40.27 -44.54
N ASP A 771 15.36 -39.93 -45.06
CA ASP A 771 15.88 -40.59 -46.24
C ASP A 771 15.98 -42.07 -45.92
N SER A 772 15.08 -42.87 -46.50
CA SER A 772 15.14 -44.32 -46.54
C SER A 772 16.28 -44.78 -47.44
#